data_AF-A0AA39IK76-F1
#
_entry.id   AF-A0AA39IK76-F1
#
_cell.length_a   1.000
_cell.length_b   1.000
_cell.length_c   1.000
_cell.angle_alpha   90.00
_cell.angle_beta   90.00
_cell.angle_gamma   90.00
#
_symmetry.space_group_name_H-M   'P 1'
#
loop_
_entity.id
_entity.type
_entity.pdbx_description
1 polymer ?
#
loop_
_entity_poly.entity_id
_entity_poly.type
_entity_poly.pdbx_seq_one_letter_code
_entity_poly.pdbx_strand_id
1 'polypeptide(L)'
;MSSNFHTPSKPLNPVSIRPPENTVKGAVKLDPLMGQFLDVSWRYPSEDKCFQSTYSTFDKENDVLDEFISRLCESLRLPDFAPKRYGLLFESSKVFLSEENRSQVQQGFLLVLTASPENYVRVLLPKLTGAKSNSYQQEVSNTLQTLHKFSTDIVFAKVFHAEGGIANGLIPVIEKGTYAENAESLALVLQTFLQLMDHPDLVAWTSLSPDFVKKISTFITGKSKVENNTILQASLSIIDQILATKDAILTEVVKSEIPFESLIRHLEKSDERVLLNVLTLMVTLYNVADQASQVAISQHLNDSPYRLAIERTVLRESRSLDHYIQQQLAIIQRLQLNELGKIAQRKPLEQEITHLKNMKELNGESIMTKSTSGSMSGSTTTEFPYVVDWDLFADLISKTPPGLLAIDAILHCVEHHAEMLSQISIENKMRQNVNMWPFPIVAAHLVSVLIDLLDIVPSESEREHKLVVVLFNADKPFYELFAVSVYLFHRTWREMNAGVEDIQQVVAVVAEQLERSFRKNPKTFKQLDELLIQLNYPKMQEMWKRERSEREEIELQSDAIQELRVLLRPAMEELVKMNKKNCLKNGQTFIKVVRGKAIQKNLQYWNWKLDPNERIINYSDPKDDSAGHTIKVEDIQRIIHGAEYQEMLHQMAGKSSKKTTAPARFGFCLEVADNMEPFNLATEDEQVYCDWIDGLSALISSASSAMVFTESGEKEVERLLNFEIRTRLLEIETPPTSTLVVPELPTDFDWIPAVKMIDPDDDEDEVESLNGA
;
A
#
# COMPACT_ATOMS: atom_id res chain seq x y z
N MET A 1 -58.89 76.13 23.46
CA MET A 1 -58.56 75.42 22.21
C MET A 1 -57.37 74.51 22.47
N SER A 2 -57.38 73.32 21.86
CA SER A 2 -56.36 72.26 21.82
C SER A 2 -55.89 71.62 23.14
N SER A 3 -56.60 70.58 23.59
CA SER A 3 -56.07 69.56 24.52
C SER A 3 -55.67 68.31 23.72
N ASN A 4 -54.37 68.11 23.53
CA ASN A 4 -53.79 66.96 22.85
C ASN A 4 -53.96 65.68 23.71
N PHE A 5 -54.76 64.73 23.24
CA PHE A 5 -54.74 63.35 23.71
C PHE A 5 -53.64 62.58 22.97
N HIS A 6 -52.55 62.27 23.67
CA HIS A 6 -51.58 61.27 23.23
C HIS A 6 -52.00 59.89 23.79
N THR A 7 -52.57 59.04 22.94
CA THR A 7 -52.66 57.60 23.17
C THR A 7 -51.39 56.92 22.64
N PRO A 8 -50.64 56.15 23.44
CA PRO A 8 -49.48 55.41 22.95
C PRO A 8 -49.96 54.16 22.21
N SER A 9 -49.73 54.12 20.90
CA SER A 9 -49.89 52.94 20.06
C SER A 9 -48.85 51.88 20.46
N LYS A 10 -49.27 50.85 21.22
CA LYS A 10 -48.50 49.60 21.30
C LYS A 10 -48.51 48.94 19.93
N PRO A 11 -47.35 48.71 19.28
CA PRO A 11 -47.31 47.92 18.05
C PRO A 11 -47.75 46.48 18.36
N LEU A 12 -48.68 45.95 17.57
CA LEU A 12 -49.07 44.54 17.60
C LEU A 12 -47.85 43.70 17.21
N ASN A 13 -47.47 42.74 18.05
CA ASN A 13 -46.44 41.77 17.71
C ASN A 13 -46.90 40.97 16.47
N PRO A 14 -46.03 40.77 15.47
CA PRO A 14 -46.37 39.95 14.31
C PRO A 14 -46.73 38.53 14.77
N VAL A 15 -47.94 38.08 14.47
CA VAL A 15 -48.38 36.70 14.69
C VAL A 15 -47.52 35.81 13.80
N SER A 16 -46.66 35.00 14.41
CA SER A 16 -45.88 34.01 13.68
C SER A 16 -46.83 33.02 13.00
N ILE A 17 -46.85 33.02 11.68
CA ILE A 17 -47.59 32.07 10.82
C ILE A 17 -46.84 30.75 10.65
N ARG A 18 -45.67 30.60 11.29
CA ARG A 18 -44.89 29.36 11.25
C ARG A 18 -45.59 28.34 12.17
N PRO A 19 -45.94 27.14 11.68
CA PRO A 19 -46.40 26.07 12.55
C PRO A 19 -45.35 25.82 13.66
N PRO A 20 -45.77 25.34 14.85
CA PRO A 20 -44.84 24.94 15.89
C PRO A 20 -43.76 24.00 15.32
N GLU A 21 -42.51 24.10 15.79
CA GLU A 21 -41.39 23.30 15.26
C GLU A 21 -41.66 21.78 15.30
N ASN A 22 -42.54 21.34 16.20
CA ASN A 22 -42.91 19.94 16.42
C ASN A 22 -44.11 19.46 15.58
N THR A 23 -44.78 20.38 14.87
CA THR A 23 -45.95 20.06 14.04
C THR A 23 -45.53 19.86 12.60
N VAL A 24 -45.74 18.64 12.08
CA VAL A 24 -45.43 18.29 10.69
C VAL A 24 -46.70 18.07 9.88
N LYS A 25 -46.70 18.51 8.63
CA LYS A 25 -47.81 18.29 7.68
C LYS A 25 -47.39 17.35 6.59
N GLY A 26 -48.28 16.44 6.20
CA GLY A 26 -48.00 15.45 5.17
C GLY A 26 -49.27 14.84 4.58
N ALA A 27 -49.08 13.83 3.75
CA ALA A 27 -50.16 13.07 3.13
C ALA A 27 -50.19 11.65 3.71
N VAL A 28 -51.40 11.12 3.89
CA VAL A 28 -51.64 9.73 4.26
C VAL A 28 -52.43 9.08 3.15
N LYS A 29 -51.91 7.99 2.58
CA LYS A 29 -52.61 7.17 1.58
C LYS A 29 -53.19 5.93 2.24
N LEU A 30 -54.21 5.33 1.64
CA LEU A 30 -54.72 4.02 2.04
C LEU A 30 -53.97 2.88 1.35
N ASP A 31 -53.73 1.80 2.09
CA ASP A 31 -53.25 0.55 1.52
C ASP A 31 -54.40 -0.19 0.80
N PRO A 32 -54.27 -0.46 -0.52
CA PRO A 32 -55.25 -1.22 -1.29
C PRO A 32 -55.51 -2.64 -0.78
N LEU A 33 -54.52 -3.25 -0.10
CA LEU A 33 -54.58 -4.62 0.36
C LEU A 33 -55.02 -4.77 1.82
N MET A 34 -55.19 -3.65 2.55
CA MET A 34 -55.55 -3.65 3.97
C MET A 34 -56.78 -4.52 4.28
N GLY A 35 -57.79 -4.51 3.41
CA GLY A 35 -59.04 -5.25 3.62
C GLY A 35 -58.87 -6.77 3.78
N GLN A 36 -57.74 -7.34 3.33
CA GLN A 36 -57.43 -8.77 3.51
C GLN A 36 -56.96 -9.12 4.92
N PHE A 37 -56.55 -8.11 5.69
CA PHE A 37 -55.92 -8.26 7.01
C PHE A 37 -56.78 -7.69 8.14
N LEU A 38 -57.88 -7.01 7.83
CA LEU A 38 -58.81 -6.50 8.84
C LEU A 38 -59.71 -7.59 9.39
N ASP A 39 -60.14 -7.42 10.63
CA ASP A 39 -61.17 -8.21 11.32
C ASP A 39 -62.60 -7.93 10.80
N VAL A 40 -62.75 -6.91 9.95
CA VAL A 40 -64.01 -6.44 9.38
C VAL A 40 -63.97 -6.50 7.85
N SER A 41 -65.08 -6.91 7.24
CA SER A 41 -65.24 -6.90 5.78
C SER A 41 -65.19 -5.47 5.24
N TRP A 42 -64.10 -5.13 4.57
CA TRP A 42 -63.89 -3.83 3.95
C TRP A 42 -63.31 -3.97 2.55
N ARG A 43 -63.72 -3.08 1.64
CA ARG A 43 -63.22 -3.02 0.25
C ARG A 43 -62.62 -1.66 -0.02
N TYR A 44 -61.50 -1.66 -0.75
CA TYR A 44 -60.83 -0.44 -1.16
C TYR A 44 -61.74 0.42 -2.07
N PRO A 45 -61.84 1.74 -1.83
CA PRO A 45 -62.67 2.63 -2.62
C PRO A 45 -62.02 2.93 -3.98
N SER A 46 -62.17 2.01 -4.95
CA SER A 46 -61.54 2.12 -6.28
C SER A 46 -62.10 3.26 -7.14
N GLU A 47 -63.37 3.60 -6.96
CA GLU A 47 -64.07 4.60 -7.79
C GLU A 47 -63.94 6.03 -7.23
N ASP A 48 -63.79 6.18 -5.91
CA ASP A 48 -63.75 7.48 -5.24
C ASP A 48 -62.33 7.89 -4.81
N LYS A 49 -61.62 8.59 -5.71
CA LYS A 49 -60.25 9.07 -5.43
C LYS A 49 -60.13 9.96 -4.18
N CYS A 50 -61.21 10.65 -3.78
CA CYS A 50 -61.21 11.52 -2.61
C CYS A 50 -61.03 10.75 -1.29
N PHE A 51 -61.33 9.45 -1.26
CA PHE A 51 -61.17 8.60 -0.07
C PHE A 51 -59.96 7.67 -0.18
N GLN A 52 -59.01 7.94 -1.10
CA GLN A 52 -57.79 7.13 -1.25
C GLN A 52 -56.59 7.74 -0.51
N SER A 53 -56.66 9.03 -0.22
CA SER A 53 -55.62 9.76 0.51
C SER A 53 -56.17 11.03 1.15
N THR A 54 -55.56 11.47 2.24
CA THR A 54 -55.91 12.70 2.95
C THR A 54 -54.65 13.47 3.34
N TYR A 55 -54.74 14.80 3.45
CA TYR A 55 -53.68 15.62 4.03
C TYR A 55 -53.94 15.77 5.53
N SER A 56 -52.92 15.51 6.33
CA SER A 56 -53.05 15.57 7.78
C SER A 56 -51.88 16.31 8.42
N THR A 57 -52.12 16.79 9.63
CA THR A 57 -51.15 17.48 10.48
C THR A 57 -50.92 16.62 11.71
N PHE A 58 -49.67 16.28 11.99
CA PHE A 58 -49.27 15.44 13.11
C PHE A 58 -48.36 16.23 14.05
N ASP A 59 -48.75 16.32 15.32
CA ASP A 59 -47.94 16.92 16.37
C ASP A 59 -47.06 15.84 17.03
N LYS A 60 -45.74 15.97 16.88
CA LYS A 60 -44.79 14.98 17.38
C LYS A 60 -44.69 14.89 18.89
N GLU A 61 -45.17 15.87 19.64
CA GLU A 61 -45.10 15.84 21.11
C GLU A 61 -46.46 15.61 21.74
N ASN A 62 -47.51 16.20 21.17
CA ASN A 62 -48.83 16.24 21.80
C ASN A 62 -49.81 15.18 21.27
N ASP A 63 -49.70 14.74 20.01
CA ASP A 63 -50.63 13.76 19.46
C ASP A 63 -50.30 12.34 19.97
N VAL A 64 -51.31 11.64 20.49
CA VAL A 64 -51.27 10.19 20.69
C VAL A 64 -51.52 9.50 19.35
N LEU A 65 -50.74 8.47 19.02
CA LEU A 65 -50.82 7.82 17.71
C LEU A 65 -52.23 7.26 17.40
N ASP A 66 -52.88 6.66 18.39
CA ASP A 66 -54.25 6.12 18.26
C ASP A 66 -55.28 7.23 17.94
N GLU A 67 -55.16 8.40 18.57
CA GLU A 67 -56.05 9.55 18.29
C GLU A 67 -55.82 10.11 16.88
N PHE A 68 -54.55 10.15 16.46
CA PHE A 68 -54.20 10.53 15.09
C PHE A 68 -54.79 9.54 14.07
N ILE A 69 -54.67 8.23 14.32
CA ILE A 69 -55.27 7.20 13.48
C ILE A 69 -56.79 7.30 13.47
N SER A 70 -57.44 7.56 14.60
CA SER A 70 -58.90 7.76 14.68
C SER A 70 -59.36 8.91 13.79
N ARG A 71 -58.66 10.06 13.83
CA ARG A 71 -58.93 11.21 12.93
C ARG A 71 -58.78 10.83 11.46
N LEU A 72 -57.79 10.02 11.12
CA LEU A 72 -57.57 9.54 9.76
C LEU A 72 -58.70 8.61 9.30
N CYS A 73 -59.14 7.67 10.14
CA CYS A 73 -60.25 6.78 9.87
C CYS A 73 -61.55 7.55 9.57
N GLU A 74 -61.86 8.59 10.34
CA GLU A 74 -63.02 9.46 10.09
C GLU A 74 -62.91 10.19 8.76
N SER A 75 -61.74 10.79 8.48
CA SER A 75 -61.52 11.56 7.24
C SER A 75 -61.61 10.70 5.98
N LEU A 76 -61.21 9.43 6.08
CA LEU A 76 -61.16 8.47 4.99
C LEU A 76 -62.39 7.55 4.94
N ARG A 77 -63.39 7.76 5.81
CA ARG A 77 -64.62 6.94 5.92
C ARG A 77 -64.37 5.44 6.10
N LEU A 78 -63.40 5.10 6.94
CA LEU A 78 -63.14 3.72 7.33
C LEU A 78 -64.15 3.23 8.39
N PRO A 79 -64.28 1.90 8.59
CA PRO A 79 -65.00 1.34 9.72
C PRO A 79 -64.53 1.94 11.06
N ASP A 80 -65.40 1.92 12.07
CA ASP A 80 -65.15 2.54 13.37
C ASP A 80 -63.76 2.18 13.91
N PHE A 81 -63.07 3.20 14.42
CA PHE A 81 -61.77 3.01 15.02
C PHE A 81 -61.87 2.05 16.21
N ALA A 82 -61.02 1.02 16.19
CA ALA A 82 -60.79 0.16 17.33
C ALA A 82 -59.28 0.14 17.61
N PRO A 83 -58.87 0.15 18.90
CA PRO A 83 -57.46 0.05 19.25
C PRO A 83 -56.84 -1.17 18.57
N LYS A 84 -55.63 -1.01 18.02
CA LYS A 84 -54.91 -2.08 17.31
C LYS A 84 -55.63 -2.64 16.08
N ARG A 85 -56.57 -1.92 15.45
CA ARG A 85 -57.14 -2.35 14.16
C ARG A 85 -56.31 -1.87 12.98
N TYR A 86 -55.88 -0.62 13.06
CA TYR A 86 -55.16 0.08 12.00
C TYR A 86 -53.74 0.42 12.45
N GLY A 87 -52.83 0.55 11.50
CA GLY A 87 -51.45 0.98 11.69
C GLY A 87 -51.03 1.92 10.58
N LEU A 88 -49.96 2.67 10.82
CA LEU A 88 -49.37 3.59 9.84
C LEU A 88 -48.00 3.04 9.42
N LEU A 89 -47.70 3.07 8.12
CA LEU A 89 -46.35 2.80 7.61
C LEU A 89 -45.76 4.01 6.92
N PHE A 90 -44.44 4.13 7.00
CA PHE A 90 -43.69 5.00 6.12
C PHE A 90 -43.72 4.48 4.69
N GLU A 91 -44.12 5.33 3.72
CA GLU A 91 -44.22 4.91 2.32
C GLU A 91 -42.84 4.54 1.73
N SER A 92 -41.77 5.21 2.16
CA SER A 92 -40.40 4.98 1.68
C SER A 92 -39.75 3.73 2.28
N SER A 93 -39.72 3.62 3.60
CA SER A 93 -39.03 2.52 4.31
C SER A 93 -39.90 1.28 4.52
N LYS A 94 -41.23 1.38 4.39
CA LYS A 94 -42.20 0.31 4.69
C LYS A 94 -42.09 -0.24 6.13
N VAL A 95 -41.65 0.61 7.06
CA VAL A 95 -41.61 0.35 8.51
C VAL A 95 -42.87 0.92 9.16
N PHE A 96 -43.42 0.24 10.16
CA PHE A 96 -44.55 0.69 10.97
C PHE A 96 -44.13 1.87 11.86
N LEU A 97 -44.95 2.92 11.86
CA LEU A 97 -44.85 4.05 12.77
C LEU A 97 -45.27 3.60 14.17
N SER A 98 -44.39 3.83 15.13
CA SER A 98 -44.59 3.57 16.56
C SER A 98 -44.19 4.80 17.37
N GLU A 99 -44.46 4.76 18.67
CA GLU A 99 -44.01 5.82 19.58
C GLU A 99 -42.48 5.95 19.62
N GLU A 100 -41.75 4.85 19.42
CA GLU A 100 -40.27 4.82 19.45
C GLU A 100 -39.65 5.52 18.22
N ASN A 101 -40.31 5.49 17.05
CA ASN A 101 -39.77 6.03 15.80
C ASN A 101 -40.51 7.28 15.28
N ARG A 102 -41.38 7.89 16.10
CA ARG A 102 -42.15 9.11 15.75
C ARG A 102 -41.28 10.30 15.34
N SER A 103 -40.03 10.35 15.80
CA SER A 103 -39.06 11.38 15.43
C SER A 103 -38.73 11.37 13.92
N GLN A 104 -38.83 10.21 13.27
CA GLN A 104 -38.51 10.01 11.85
C GLN A 104 -39.54 10.66 10.91
N VAL A 105 -40.72 11.04 11.39
CA VAL A 105 -41.74 11.71 10.58
C VAL A 105 -41.26 13.13 10.25
N GLN A 106 -40.98 13.45 8.99
CA GLN A 106 -40.52 14.79 8.60
C GLN A 106 -41.63 15.64 7.98
N GLN A 107 -41.38 16.95 7.82
CA GLN A 107 -42.29 17.83 7.08
C GLN A 107 -42.45 17.32 5.64
N GLY A 108 -43.68 17.23 5.17
CA GLY A 108 -44.00 16.61 3.88
C GLY A 108 -44.03 15.09 3.91
N PHE A 109 -44.23 14.47 5.07
CA PHE A 109 -44.29 13.00 5.20
C PHE A 109 -45.32 12.37 4.25
N LEU A 110 -45.04 11.13 3.86
CA LEU A 110 -45.97 10.28 3.14
C LEU A 110 -46.13 8.96 3.92
N LEU A 111 -47.29 8.80 4.55
CA LEU A 111 -47.63 7.62 5.33
C LEU A 111 -48.70 6.79 4.62
N VAL A 112 -48.78 5.51 4.99
CA VAL A 112 -49.77 4.55 4.51
C VAL A 112 -50.58 4.05 5.68
N LEU A 113 -51.88 4.29 5.66
CA LEU A 113 -52.83 3.68 6.58
C LEU A 113 -53.16 2.27 6.11
N THR A 114 -52.86 1.28 6.95
CA THR A 114 -53.15 -0.13 6.70
C THR A 114 -53.59 -0.85 7.98
N ALA A 115 -53.69 -2.18 7.97
CA ALA A 115 -53.99 -3.00 9.13
C ALA A 115 -52.85 -2.91 10.16
N SER A 116 -53.18 -3.03 11.45
CA SER A 116 -52.16 -3.07 12.51
C SER A 116 -51.22 -4.28 12.37
N PRO A 117 -50.00 -4.21 12.92
CA PRO A 117 -49.10 -5.37 13.01
C PRO A 117 -49.79 -6.60 13.63
N GLU A 118 -50.59 -6.42 14.68
CA GLU A 118 -51.33 -7.50 15.34
C GLU A 118 -52.31 -8.20 14.40
N ASN A 119 -53.03 -7.43 13.57
CA ASN A 119 -53.96 -7.98 12.60
C ASN A 119 -53.25 -8.73 11.47
N TYR A 120 -52.12 -8.21 10.99
CA TYR A 120 -51.27 -8.96 10.07
C TYR A 120 -50.84 -10.29 10.68
N VAL A 121 -50.28 -10.30 11.89
CA VAL A 121 -49.83 -11.54 12.57
C VAL A 121 -50.98 -12.52 12.77
N ARG A 122 -52.14 -12.04 13.21
CA ARG A 122 -53.35 -12.85 13.42
C ARG A 122 -53.83 -13.57 12.16
N VAL A 123 -53.67 -12.95 10.99
CA VAL A 123 -54.05 -13.56 9.70
C VAL A 123 -52.93 -14.45 9.14
N LEU A 124 -51.67 -14.06 9.31
CA LEU A 124 -50.52 -14.77 8.73
C LEU A 124 -50.17 -16.05 9.51
N LEU A 125 -50.22 -16.03 10.85
CA LEU A 125 -49.76 -17.14 11.69
C LEU A 125 -50.57 -18.44 11.47
N PRO A 126 -51.92 -18.44 11.43
CA PRO A 126 -52.68 -19.66 11.17
C PRO A 126 -52.48 -20.20 9.75
N LYS A 127 -52.22 -19.33 8.77
CA LYS A 127 -51.94 -19.73 7.38
C LYS A 127 -50.58 -20.40 7.24
N LEU A 128 -49.60 -19.96 8.04
CA LEU A 128 -48.27 -20.57 8.11
C LEU A 128 -48.32 -21.99 8.71
N THR A 129 -49.12 -22.20 9.76
CA THR A 129 -49.22 -23.50 10.45
C THR A 129 -50.35 -24.40 9.95
N GLY A 130 -51.16 -23.92 9.00
CA GLY A 130 -52.37 -24.60 8.50
C GLY A 130 -52.10 -25.86 7.67
N ALA A 131 -53.10 -26.74 7.55
CA ALA A 131 -53.01 -27.99 6.80
C ALA A 131 -53.05 -27.78 5.27
N LYS A 132 -52.34 -28.65 4.52
CA LYS A 132 -52.23 -28.60 3.06
C LYS A 132 -53.60 -28.79 2.37
N SER A 133 -54.08 -27.77 1.65
CA SER A 133 -55.22 -27.79 0.72
C SER A 133 -54.76 -27.54 -0.73
N ASN A 134 -55.59 -27.73 -1.74
CA ASN A 134 -55.20 -27.52 -3.15
C ASN A 134 -55.00 -26.03 -3.51
N SER A 135 -55.62 -25.07 -2.80
CA SER A 135 -55.35 -23.62 -2.91
C SER A 135 -54.23 -23.12 -1.98
N TYR A 136 -53.78 -23.99 -1.06
CA TYR A 136 -52.87 -23.66 0.03
C TYR A 136 -51.50 -23.20 -0.47
N GLN A 137 -50.98 -23.74 -1.58
CA GLN A 137 -49.63 -23.40 -2.05
C GLN A 137 -49.51 -21.92 -2.43
N GLN A 138 -50.52 -21.37 -3.11
CA GLN A 138 -50.49 -19.96 -3.53
C GLN A 138 -50.81 -19.01 -2.37
N GLU A 139 -51.73 -19.41 -1.49
CA GLU A 139 -52.03 -18.67 -0.26
C GLU A 139 -50.84 -18.60 0.69
N VAL A 140 -50.11 -19.70 0.86
CA VAL A 140 -48.88 -19.77 1.66
C VAL A 140 -47.78 -18.93 1.03
N SER A 141 -47.58 -19.00 -0.29
CA SER A 141 -46.57 -18.18 -0.97
C SER A 141 -46.80 -16.68 -0.72
N ASN A 142 -48.04 -16.21 -0.90
CA ASN A 142 -48.40 -14.81 -0.62
C ASN A 142 -48.23 -14.45 0.87
N THR A 143 -48.57 -15.38 1.76
CA THR A 143 -48.38 -15.24 3.21
C THR A 143 -46.90 -15.06 3.56
N LEU A 144 -46.03 -15.92 3.01
CA LEU A 144 -44.59 -15.88 3.24
C LEU A 144 -43.94 -14.63 2.64
N GLN A 145 -44.36 -14.19 1.45
CA GLN A 145 -43.88 -12.94 0.87
C GLN A 145 -44.26 -11.72 1.73
N THR A 146 -45.48 -11.70 2.24
CA THR A 146 -45.95 -10.63 3.13
C THR A 146 -45.18 -10.66 4.46
N LEU A 147 -44.95 -11.85 5.02
CA LEU A 147 -44.18 -12.02 6.25
C LEU A 147 -42.72 -11.58 6.06
N HIS A 148 -42.08 -12.01 4.97
CA HIS A 148 -40.70 -11.63 4.62
C HIS A 148 -40.54 -10.12 4.40
N LYS A 149 -41.56 -9.46 3.84
CA LYS A 149 -41.56 -8.01 3.64
C LYS A 149 -41.52 -7.24 4.96
N PHE A 150 -42.20 -7.72 5.99
CA PHE A 150 -42.31 -7.03 7.27
C PHE A 150 -41.34 -7.55 8.34
N SER A 151 -40.61 -8.65 8.10
CA SER A 151 -39.68 -9.21 9.09
C SER A 151 -38.48 -8.33 9.41
N THR A 152 -38.09 -7.41 8.53
CA THR A 152 -37.03 -6.42 8.81
C THR A 152 -37.48 -5.30 9.75
N ASP A 153 -38.78 -5.17 10.01
CA ASP A 153 -39.32 -4.16 10.91
C ASP A 153 -39.40 -4.68 12.35
N ILE A 154 -38.69 -4.01 13.26
CA ILE A 154 -38.66 -4.36 14.68
C ILE A 154 -40.03 -4.28 15.35
N VAL A 155 -40.91 -3.36 14.94
CA VAL A 155 -42.26 -3.22 15.52
C VAL A 155 -43.10 -4.46 15.18
N PHE A 156 -43.09 -4.85 13.92
CA PHE A 156 -43.75 -6.07 13.46
C PHE A 156 -43.11 -7.31 14.10
N ALA A 157 -41.77 -7.39 14.16
CA ALA A 157 -41.05 -8.52 14.75
C ALA A 157 -41.36 -8.71 16.24
N LYS A 158 -41.42 -7.62 17.04
CA LYS A 158 -41.84 -7.66 18.45
C LYS A 158 -43.25 -8.25 18.61
N VAL A 159 -44.21 -7.82 17.79
CA VAL A 159 -45.59 -8.34 17.82
C VAL A 159 -45.65 -9.80 17.38
N PHE A 160 -44.95 -10.15 16.29
CA PHE A 160 -44.88 -11.52 15.80
C PHE A 160 -44.25 -12.47 16.83
N HIS A 161 -43.22 -12.01 17.56
CA HIS A 161 -42.65 -12.74 18.68
C HIS A 161 -43.63 -12.90 19.85
N ALA A 162 -44.31 -11.82 20.26
CA ALA A 162 -45.25 -11.84 21.38
C ALA A 162 -46.42 -12.82 21.17
N GLU A 163 -46.91 -12.95 19.93
CA GLU A 163 -47.94 -13.92 19.54
C GLU A 163 -47.38 -15.36 19.31
N GLY A 164 -46.10 -15.59 19.63
CA GLY A 164 -45.45 -16.89 19.51
C GLY A 164 -45.09 -17.31 18.08
N GLY A 165 -45.06 -16.38 17.13
CA GLY A 165 -44.83 -16.67 15.71
C GLY A 165 -43.45 -17.26 15.39
N ILE A 166 -42.41 -16.90 16.16
CA ILE A 166 -41.06 -17.46 15.99
C ILE A 166 -40.98 -18.87 16.64
N ALA A 167 -41.27 -18.95 17.94
CA ALA A 167 -41.12 -20.17 18.74
C ALA A 167 -42.15 -21.26 18.41
N ASN A 168 -43.41 -20.89 18.18
CA ASN A 168 -44.49 -21.85 17.88
C ASN A 168 -44.86 -21.90 16.40
N GLY A 169 -44.37 -20.96 15.58
CA GLY A 169 -44.60 -20.90 14.14
C GLY A 169 -43.40 -21.37 13.34
N LEU A 170 -42.41 -20.49 13.12
CA LEU A 170 -41.30 -20.74 12.19
C LEU A 170 -40.38 -21.90 12.60
N ILE A 171 -39.97 -21.97 13.87
CA ILE A 171 -39.05 -23.04 14.35
C ILE A 171 -39.66 -24.44 14.11
N PRO A 172 -40.89 -24.75 14.57
CA PRO A 172 -41.50 -26.07 14.33
C PRO A 172 -41.76 -26.36 12.86
N VAL A 173 -42.08 -25.34 12.06
CA VAL A 173 -42.30 -25.47 10.61
C VAL A 173 -41.01 -25.88 9.89
N ILE A 174 -39.87 -25.30 10.30
CA ILE A 174 -38.55 -25.66 9.78
C ILE A 174 -38.18 -27.07 10.24
N GLU A 175 -38.25 -27.37 11.54
CA GLU A 175 -37.93 -28.69 12.13
C GLU A 175 -38.69 -29.84 11.46
N LYS A 176 -40.02 -29.69 11.33
CA LYS A 176 -40.89 -30.70 10.70
C LYS A 176 -40.68 -30.79 9.18
N GLY A 177 -39.99 -29.83 8.58
CA GLY A 177 -39.76 -29.78 7.13
C GLY A 177 -41.03 -29.57 6.31
N THR A 178 -41.99 -28.80 6.83
CA THR A 178 -43.31 -28.60 6.19
C THR A 178 -43.21 -28.14 4.73
N TYR A 179 -42.21 -27.29 4.44
CA TYR A 179 -41.96 -26.71 3.11
C TYR A 179 -40.74 -27.31 2.38
N ALA A 180 -40.20 -28.44 2.84
CA ALA A 180 -38.96 -29.01 2.30
C ALA A 180 -39.04 -29.42 0.81
N GLU A 181 -40.25 -29.53 0.24
CA GLU A 181 -40.49 -29.89 -1.16
C GLU A 181 -40.60 -28.67 -2.09
N ASN A 182 -40.79 -27.46 -1.56
CA ASN A 182 -40.93 -26.23 -2.34
C ASN A 182 -39.74 -25.30 -2.09
N ALA A 183 -38.86 -25.17 -3.08
CA ALA A 183 -37.63 -24.39 -2.98
C ALA A 183 -37.88 -22.90 -2.67
N GLU A 184 -38.88 -22.28 -3.31
CA GLU A 184 -39.17 -20.86 -3.15
C GLU A 184 -39.71 -20.56 -1.76
N SER A 185 -40.68 -21.37 -1.30
CA SER A 185 -41.26 -21.21 0.04
C SER A 185 -40.23 -21.49 1.14
N LEU A 186 -39.40 -22.52 0.98
CA LEU A 186 -38.34 -22.82 1.94
C LEU A 186 -37.30 -21.68 2.01
N ALA A 187 -36.88 -21.13 0.87
CA ALA A 187 -35.97 -19.98 0.84
C ALA A 187 -36.54 -18.78 1.60
N LEU A 188 -37.81 -18.42 1.33
CA LEU A 188 -38.50 -17.33 2.03
C LEU A 188 -38.60 -17.58 3.53
N VAL A 189 -38.92 -18.80 3.96
CA VAL A 189 -39.02 -19.15 5.39
C VAL A 189 -37.68 -18.98 6.10
N LEU A 190 -36.58 -19.49 5.52
CA LEU A 190 -35.25 -19.38 6.13
C LEU A 190 -34.75 -17.92 6.14
N GLN A 191 -34.99 -17.16 5.08
CA GLN A 191 -34.62 -15.73 5.03
C GLN A 191 -35.43 -14.90 6.01
N THR A 192 -36.73 -15.16 6.12
CA THR A 192 -37.61 -14.52 7.11
C THR A 192 -37.16 -14.85 8.52
N PHE A 193 -36.83 -16.12 8.79
CA PHE A 193 -36.28 -16.54 10.08
C PHE A 193 -34.99 -15.78 10.41
N LEU A 194 -34.03 -15.71 9.47
CA LEU A 194 -32.79 -14.94 9.66
C LEU A 194 -33.07 -13.46 9.99
N GLN A 195 -33.93 -12.79 9.21
CA GLN A 195 -34.26 -11.38 9.45
C GLN A 195 -34.93 -11.15 10.82
N LEU A 196 -35.77 -12.08 11.26
CA LEU A 196 -36.41 -11.98 12.57
C LEU A 196 -35.43 -12.23 13.73
N MET A 197 -34.48 -13.15 13.55
CA MET A 197 -33.45 -13.48 14.55
C MET A 197 -32.32 -12.44 14.62
N ASP A 198 -32.20 -11.57 13.61
CA ASP A 198 -31.21 -10.47 13.56
C ASP A 198 -31.63 -9.28 14.45
N HIS A 199 -32.91 -9.20 14.84
CA HIS A 199 -33.37 -8.19 15.78
C HIS A 199 -32.86 -8.49 17.20
N PRO A 200 -32.32 -7.49 17.91
CA PRO A 200 -31.81 -7.69 19.25
C PRO A 200 -32.94 -8.06 20.23
N ASP A 201 -32.61 -8.92 21.20
CA ASP A 201 -33.45 -9.27 22.36
C ASP A 201 -34.80 -9.96 22.07
N LEU A 202 -35.07 -10.43 20.85
CA LEU A 202 -36.30 -11.19 20.56
C LEU A 202 -36.19 -12.66 20.97
N VAL A 203 -35.26 -13.40 20.36
CA VAL A 203 -35.05 -14.83 20.61
C VAL A 203 -33.56 -15.11 20.59
N ALA A 204 -33.05 -15.72 21.65
CA ALA A 204 -31.66 -16.14 21.70
C ALA A 204 -31.44 -17.35 20.77
N TRP A 205 -30.37 -17.31 19.98
CA TRP A 205 -29.93 -18.45 19.15
C TRP A 205 -29.68 -19.73 19.97
N THR A 206 -29.41 -19.61 21.27
CA THR A 206 -29.25 -20.74 22.22
C THR A 206 -30.56 -21.46 22.56
N SER A 207 -31.72 -20.87 22.27
CA SER A 207 -33.02 -21.51 22.53
C SER A 207 -33.43 -22.52 21.43
N LEU A 208 -32.63 -22.66 20.38
CA LEU A 208 -32.90 -23.58 19.28
C LEU A 208 -32.64 -25.03 19.69
N SER A 209 -33.42 -25.95 19.14
CA SER A 209 -33.29 -27.38 19.46
C SER A 209 -32.18 -28.05 18.63
N PRO A 210 -31.60 -29.17 19.12
CA PRO A 210 -30.71 -30.00 18.31
C PRO A 210 -31.36 -30.51 17.01
N ASP A 211 -32.67 -30.76 17.01
CA ASP A 211 -33.39 -31.24 15.84
C ASP A 211 -33.55 -30.15 14.77
N PHE A 212 -33.68 -28.88 15.19
CA PHE A 212 -33.61 -27.73 14.29
C PHE A 212 -32.26 -27.69 13.57
N VAL A 213 -31.16 -27.81 14.33
CA VAL A 213 -29.80 -27.79 13.77
C VAL A 213 -29.60 -28.94 12.78
N LYS A 214 -29.96 -30.17 13.16
CA LYS A 214 -29.90 -31.34 12.28
C LYS A 214 -30.65 -31.11 10.98
N LYS A 215 -31.84 -30.50 11.07
CA LYS A 215 -32.66 -30.21 9.90
C LYS A 215 -31.99 -29.20 8.98
N ILE A 216 -31.45 -28.10 9.51
CA ILE A 216 -30.71 -27.11 8.72
C ILE A 216 -29.46 -27.74 8.08
N SER A 217 -28.72 -28.57 8.81
CA SER A 217 -27.54 -29.29 8.29
C SER A 217 -27.84 -30.18 7.08
N THR A 218 -29.07 -30.69 6.93
CA THR A 218 -29.46 -31.46 5.74
C THR A 218 -29.41 -30.65 4.45
N PHE A 219 -29.63 -29.33 4.52
CA PHE A 219 -29.56 -28.41 3.38
C PHE A 219 -28.12 -28.07 3.00
N ILE A 220 -27.17 -28.19 3.93
CA ILE A 220 -25.74 -27.99 3.67
C ILE A 220 -25.09 -29.28 3.17
N THR A 221 -25.34 -30.42 3.80
CA THR A 221 -24.74 -31.71 3.37
C THR A 221 -25.23 -32.22 2.01
N GLY A 222 -26.30 -31.63 1.46
CA GLY A 222 -26.91 -32.10 0.21
C GLY A 222 -27.70 -33.41 0.40
N LYS A 223 -28.09 -33.73 1.63
CA LYS A 223 -29.04 -34.81 1.95
C LYS A 223 -30.49 -34.41 1.61
N SER A 224 -30.74 -33.12 1.38
CA SER A 224 -32.02 -32.58 0.91
C SER A 224 -32.28 -32.91 -0.56
N LYS A 225 -33.55 -33.11 -0.92
CA LYS A 225 -33.98 -33.30 -2.33
C LYS A 225 -34.00 -31.99 -3.14
N VAL A 226 -33.93 -30.85 -2.47
CA VAL A 226 -34.02 -29.53 -3.08
C VAL A 226 -32.66 -28.84 -3.00
N GLU A 227 -32.10 -28.50 -4.16
CA GLU A 227 -30.87 -27.73 -4.29
C GLU A 227 -31.18 -26.30 -4.76
N ASN A 228 -30.92 -25.32 -3.91
CA ASN A 228 -31.03 -23.90 -4.25
C ASN A 228 -29.96 -23.11 -3.49
N ASN A 229 -29.27 -22.20 -4.18
CA ASN A 229 -28.22 -21.37 -3.59
C ASN A 229 -28.75 -20.42 -2.50
N THR A 230 -29.99 -19.93 -2.60
CA THR A 230 -30.57 -19.06 -1.55
C THR A 230 -30.85 -19.83 -0.25
N ILE A 231 -31.34 -21.07 -0.37
CA ILE A 231 -31.54 -21.99 0.76
C ILE A 231 -30.21 -22.34 1.39
N LEU A 232 -29.20 -22.66 0.58
CA LEU A 232 -27.87 -22.98 1.05
C LEU A 232 -27.23 -21.77 1.77
N GLN A 233 -27.29 -20.59 1.16
CA GLN A 233 -26.78 -19.35 1.78
C GLN A 233 -27.43 -19.12 3.15
N ALA A 234 -28.77 -19.15 3.21
CA ALA A 234 -29.49 -18.95 4.47
C ALA A 234 -29.13 -20.02 5.51
N SER A 235 -29.03 -21.28 5.10
CA SER A 235 -28.66 -22.38 5.99
C SER A 235 -27.24 -22.21 6.55
N LEU A 236 -26.27 -21.82 5.71
CA LEU A 236 -24.90 -21.55 6.14
C LEU A 236 -24.85 -20.39 7.14
N SER A 237 -25.57 -19.29 6.88
CA SER A 237 -25.65 -18.15 7.81
C SER A 237 -26.30 -18.53 9.15
N ILE A 238 -27.36 -19.34 9.13
CA ILE A 238 -28.01 -19.83 10.36
C ILE A 238 -27.01 -20.62 11.20
N ILE A 239 -26.26 -21.55 10.59
CA ILE A 239 -25.27 -22.36 11.31
C ILE A 239 -24.12 -21.50 11.84
N ASP A 240 -23.64 -20.54 11.06
CA ASP A 240 -22.57 -19.62 11.48
C ASP A 240 -23.01 -18.79 12.70
N GLN A 241 -24.23 -18.25 12.70
CA GLN A 241 -24.81 -17.52 13.86
C GLN A 241 -24.98 -18.43 15.08
N ILE A 242 -25.38 -19.70 14.89
CA ILE A 242 -25.46 -20.68 15.98
C ILE A 242 -24.07 -20.93 16.57
N LEU A 243 -23.04 -21.14 15.75
CA LEU A 243 -21.67 -21.36 16.21
C LEU A 243 -21.10 -20.12 16.91
N ALA A 244 -21.48 -18.91 16.48
CA ALA A 244 -21.06 -17.65 17.10
C ALA A 244 -21.53 -17.53 18.57
N THR A 245 -22.61 -18.21 18.96
CA THR A 245 -23.07 -18.25 20.37
C THR A 245 -22.13 -19.02 21.30
N LYS A 246 -21.29 -19.91 20.75
CA LYS A 246 -20.41 -20.83 21.50
C LYS A 246 -21.16 -21.76 22.46
N ASP A 247 -22.43 -22.07 22.18
CA ASP A 247 -23.16 -23.10 22.92
C ASP A 247 -22.56 -24.48 22.69
N ALA A 248 -22.20 -25.18 23.78
CA ALA A 248 -21.51 -26.46 23.69
C ALA A 248 -22.36 -27.57 23.04
N ILE A 249 -23.66 -27.62 23.30
CA ILE A 249 -24.54 -28.69 22.81
C ILE A 249 -24.76 -28.50 21.32
N LEU A 250 -25.15 -27.29 20.89
CA LEU A 250 -25.42 -26.99 19.49
C LEU A 250 -24.15 -27.09 18.64
N THR A 251 -23.01 -26.67 19.17
CA THR A 251 -21.71 -26.81 18.52
C THR A 251 -21.36 -28.26 18.21
N GLU A 252 -21.51 -29.17 19.19
CA GLU A 252 -21.21 -30.59 18.98
C GLU A 252 -22.17 -31.23 17.97
N VAL A 253 -23.44 -30.82 17.96
CA VAL A 253 -24.40 -31.25 16.93
C VAL A 253 -23.95 -30.79 15.54
N VAL A 254 -23.54 -29.53 15.38
CA VAL A 254 -23.05 -28.99 14.10
C VAL A 254 -21.84 -29.77 13.60
N LYS A 255 -20.83 -29.99 14.45
CA LYS A 255 -19.62 -30.76 14.10
C LYS A 255 -19.95 -32.18 13.65
N SER A 256 -20.91 -32.84 14.32
CA SER A 256 -21.31 -34.20 13.98
C SER A 256 -22.10 -34.31 12.67
N GLU A 257 -22.89 -33.28 12.33
CA GLU A 257 -23.80 -33.32 11.17
C GLU A 257 -23.18 -32.74 9.89
N ILE A 258 -22.21 -31.81 10.01
CA ILE A 258 -21.59 -31.12 8.88
C ILE A 258 -20.12 -31.55 8.73
N PRO A 259 -19.83 -32.55 7.88
CA PRO A 259 -18.45 -32.92 7.57
C PRO A 259 -17.78 -31.83 6.72
N PHE A 260 -16.49 -31.62 6.94
CA PHE A 260 -15.74 -30.52 6.33
C PHE A 260 -15.69 -30.62 4.79
N GLU A 261 -15.65 -31.84 4.25
CA GLU A 261 -15.65 -32.12 2.82
C GLU A 261 -16.94 -31.66 2.12
N SER A 262 -18.07 -31.61 2.84
CA SER A 262 -19.30 -31.04 2.29
C SER A 262 -19.15 -29.55 1.99
N LEU A 263 -18.36 -28.83 2.79
CA LEU A 263 -18.07 -27.42 2.56
C LEU A 263 -17.14 -27.23 1.36
N ILE A 264 -16.13 -28.08 1.19
CA ILE A 264 -15.24 -28.07 0.03
C ILE A 264 -16.04 -28.20 -1.27
N ARG A 265 -17.01 -29.12 -1.32
CA ARG A 265 -17.88 -29.29 -2.50
C ARG A 265 -18.62 -27.99 -2.88
N HIS A 266 -19.02 -27.18 -1.90
CA HIS A 266 -19.74 -25.93 -2.19
C HIS A 266 -18.84 -24.82 -2.72
N LEU A 267 -17.52 -24.91 -2.54
CA LEU A 267 -16.55 -23.99 -3.15
C LEU A 267 -16.49 -24.13 -4.68
N GLU A 268 -17.01 -25.22 -5.24
CA GLU A 268 -17.14 -25.40 -6.70
C GLU A 268 -18.30 -24.58 -7.30
N LYS A 269 -19.15 -23.97 -6.46
CA LYS A 269 -20.26 -23.13 -6.92
C LYS A 269 -19.78 -21.73 -7.31
N SER A 270 -20.42 -21.13 -8.30
CA SER A 270 -20.04 -19.82 -8.85
C SER A 270 -20.65 -18.60 -8.15
N ASP A 271 -21.53 -18.80 -7.15
CA ASP A 271 -22.24 -17.74 -6.40
C ASP A 271 -21.37 -17.23 -5.24
N GLU A 272 -20.95 -15.96 -5.33
CA GLU A 272 -20.04 -15.34 -4.35
C GLU A 272 -20.61 -15.29 -2.94
N ARG A 273 -21.93 -15.18 -2.79
CA ARG A 273 -22.58 -15.19 -1.46
C ARG A 273 -22.44 -16.55 -0.79
N VAL A 274 -22.52 -17.63 -1.58
CA VAL A 274 -22.31 -18.98 -1.07
C VAL A 274 -20.82 -19.17 -0.74
N LEU A 275 -19.91 -18.74 -1.63
CA LEU A 275 -18.48 -18.83 -1.39
C LEU A 275 -18.06 -18.13 -0.09
N LEU A 276 -18.52 -16.90 0.13
CA LEU A 276 -18.25 -16.15 1.36
C LEU A 276 -18.75 -16.91 2.59
N ASN A 277 -20.02 -17.33 2.60
CA ASN A 277 -20.60 -18.04 3.73
C ASN A 277 -19.89 -19.38 4.03
N VAL A 278 -19.46 -20.10 2.99
CA VAL A 278 -18.71 -21.36 3.14
C VAL A 278 -17.35 -21.10 3.76
N LEU A 279 -16.60 -20.12 3.26
CA LEU A 279 -15.26 -19.79 3.78
C LEU A 279 -15.34 -19.26 5.22
N THR A 280 -16.31 -18.40 5.52
CA THR A 280 -16.56 -17.93 6.89
C THR A 280 -16.87 -19.11 7.81
N LEU A 281 -17.76 -20.01 7.40
CA LEU A 281 -18.10 -21.18 8.20
C LEU A 281 -16.91 -22.13 8.42
N MET A 282 -16.03 -22.31 7.43
CA MET A 282 -14.79 -23.07 7.58
C MET A 282 -13.90 -22.47 8.68
N VAL A 283 -13.74 -21.14 8.70
CA VAL A 283 -12.97 -20.43 9.73
C VAL A 283 -13.64 -20.53 11.10
N THR A 284 -14.96 -20.32 11.16
CA THR A 284 -15.74 -20.44 12.42
C THR A 284 -15.64 -21.86 12.99
N LEU A 285 -15.76 -22.90 12.16
CA LEU A 285 -15.60 -24.30 12.58
C LEU A 285 -14.20 -24.57 13.14
N TYR A 286 -13.15 -24.06 12.48
CA TYR A 286 -11.78 -24.21 12.98
C TYR A 286 -11.59 -23.56 14.36
N ASN A 287 -12.14 -22.35 14.55
CA ASN A 287 -12.01 -21.60 15.80
C ASN A 287 -12.75 -22.24 16.99
N VAL A 288 -13.83 -23.00 16.72
CA VAL A 288 -14.65 -23.66 17.74
C VAL A 288 -14.29 -25.15 17.91
N ALA A 289 -13.47 -25.69 17.00
CA ALA A 289 -12.97 -27.05 17.04
C ALA A 289 -11.98 -27.29 18.19
N ASP A 290 -11.97 -28.52 18.72
CA ASP A 290 -10.94 -29.00 19.62
C ASP A 290 -9.64 -29.31 18.85
N GLN A 291 -8.54 -29.53 19.58
CA GLN A 291 -7.23 -29.70 18.96
C GLN A 291 -7.17 -30.87 17.96
N ALA A 292 -7.85 -31.99 18.23
CA ALA A 292 -7.85 -33.13 17.31
C ALA A 292 -8.61 -32.80 16.01
N SER A 293 -9.76 -32.15 16.11
CA SER A 293 -10.54 -31.70 14.95
C SER A 293 -9.84 -30.60 14.16
N GLN A 294 -9.11 -29.69 14.81
CA GLN A 294 -8.31 -28.66 14.13
C GLN A 294 -7.21 -29.28 13.25
N VAL A 295 -6.57 -30.36 13.72
CA VAL A 295 -5.58 -31.09 12.91
C VAL A 295 -6.24 -31.72 11.69
N ALA A 296 -7.42 -32.36 11.85
CA ALA A 296 -8.16 -32.96 10.73
C ALA A 296 -8.62 -31.89 9.71
N ILE A 297 -9.14 -30.75 10.17
CA ILE A 297 -9.50 -29.62 9.30
C ILE A 297 -8.27 -29.10 8.53
N SER A 298 -7.14 -28.96 9.21
CA SER A 298 -5.89 -28.50 8.59
C SER A 298 -5.40 -29.46 7.50
N GLN A 299 -5.59 -30.77 7.69
CA GLN A 299 -5.30 -31.77 6.64
C GLN A 299 -6.17 -31.54 5.40
N HIS A 300 -7.50 -31.39 5.58
CA HIS A 300 -8.39 -31.11 4.46
C HIS A 300 -8.09 -29.80 3.73
N LEU A 301 -7.66 -28.76 4.44
CA LEU A 301 -7.25 -27.48 3.85
C LEU A 301 -5.97 -27.61 3.02
N ASN A 302 -5.08 -28.53 3.39
CA ASN A 302 -3.84 -28.80 2.65
C ASN A 302 -4.02 -29.83 1.52
N ASP A 303 -5.16 -30.51 1.46
CA ASP A 303 -5.44 -31.49 0.42
C ASP A 303 -5.83 -30.84 -0.93
N SER A 304 -5.53 -31.56 -2.01
CA SER A 304 -5.79 -31.13 -3.38
C SER A 304 -7.24 -30.71 -3.68
N PRO A 305 -8.30 -31.36 -3.16
CA PRO A 305 -9.69 -30.96 -3.44
C PRO A 305 -10.02 -29.52 -3.02
N TYR A 306 -9.58 -29.10 -1.83
CA TYR A 306 -9.77 -27.71 -1.38
C TYR A 306 -9.04 -26.74 -2.30
N ARG A 307 -7.75 -27.01 -2.54
CA ARG A 307 -6.90 -26.18 -3.38
C ARG A 307 -7.46 -26.03 -4.80
N LEU A 308 -7.85 -27.13 -5.43
CA LEU A 308 -8.42 -27.13 -6.79
C LEU A 308 -9.75 -26.38 -6.85
N ALA A 309 -10.60 -26.46 -5.82
CA ALA A 309 -11.83 -25.68 -5.76
C ALA A 309 -11.55 -24.17 -5.68
N ILE A 310 -10.58 -23.77 -4.86
CA ILE A 310 -10.13 -22.37 -4.76
C ILE A 310 -9.52 -21.89 -6.08
N GLU A 311 -8.58 -22.64 -6.65
CA GLU A 311 -7.90 -22.29 -7.91
C GLU A 311 -8.87 -22.16 -9.09
N ARG A 312 -9.78 -23.11 -9.26
CA ARG A 312 -10.67 -23.18 -10.44
C ARG A 312 -11.87 -22.25 -10.36
N THR A 313 -12.40 -22.03 -9.15
CA THR A 313 -13.68 -21.34 -8.97
C THR A 313 -13.50 -19.96 -8.36
N VAL A 314 -12.74 -19.87 -7.26
CA VAL A 314 -12.64 -18.66 -6.44
C VAL A 314 -11.60 -17.67 -7.00
N LEU A 315 -10.44 -18.17 -7.43
CA LEU A 315 -9.32 -17.37 -7.93
C LEU A 315 -9.30 -17.22 -9.47
N ARG A 316 -10.42 -17.49 -10.14
CA ARG A 316 -10.52 -17.49 -11.61
C ARG A 316 -10.18 -16.11 -12.19
N GLU A 317 -9.28 -16.09 -13.18
CA GLU A 317 -8.61 -14.88 -13.70
C GLU A 317 -9.51 -13.73 -14.20
N SER A 318 -10.80 -13.99 -14.47
CA SER A 318 -11.75 -13.02 -15.04
C SER A 318 -12.57 -12.22 -14.02
N ARG A 319 -12.38 -12.42 -12.70
CA ARG A 319 -13.18 -11.74 -11.66
C ARG A 319 -12.30 -10.92 -10.72
N SER A 320 -12.76 -9.70 -10.39
CA SER A 320 -12.30 -8.99 -9.20
C SER A 320 -12.88 -9.70 -7.99
N LEU A 321 -12.03 -10.30 -7.15
CA LEU A 321 -12.48 -10.94 -5.92
C LEU A 321 -13.07 -9.92 -4.95
N ASP A 322 -14.23 -10.24 -4.37
CA ASP A 322 -14.79 -9.50 -3.23
C ASP A 322 -13.79 -9.44 -2.07
N HIS A 323 -13.68 -8.25 -1.45
CA HIS A 323 -12.80 -7.97 -0.33
C HIS A 323 -13.02 -8.95 0.84
N TYR A 324 -14.28 -9.28 1.16
CA TYR A 324 -14.58 -10.21 2.26
C TYR A 324 -14.10 -11.63 1.96
N ILE A 325 -14.21 -12.08 0.71
CA ILE A 325 -13.70 -13.40 0.30
C ILE A 325 -12.17 -13.41 0.39
N GLN A 326 -11.50 -12.34 -0.04
CA GLN A 326 -10.03 -12.23 0.09
C GLN A 326 -9.59 -12.30 1.55
N GLN A 327 -10.31 -11.62 2.45
CA GLN A 327 -10.02 -11.64 3.89
C GLN A 327 -10.16 -13.05 4.46
N GLN A 328 -11.25 -13.77 4.16
CA GLN A 328 -11.43 -15.14 4.65
C GLN A 328 -10.36 -16.09 4.10
N LEU A 329 -9.98 -15.96 2.81
CA LEU A 329 -8.89 -16.74 2.24
C LEU A 329 -7.53 -16.42 2.88
N ALA A 330 -7.28 -15.16 3.22
CA ALA A 330 -6.04 -14.78 3.89
C ALA A 330 -5.95 -15.38 5.30
N ILE A 331 -7.07 -15.45 6.03
CA ILE A 331 -7.17 -16.15 7.33
C ILE A 331 -6.88 -17.64 7.15
N ILE A 332 -7.52 -18.31 6.19
CA ILE A 332 -7.29 -19.74 5.94
C ILE A 332 -5.84 -19.99 5.54
N GLN A 333 -5.27 -19.18 4.65
CA GLN A 333 -3.86 -19.28 4.28
C GLN A 333 -2.95 -19.10 5.50
N ARG A 334 -3.26 -18.17 6.40
CA ARG A 334 -2.52 -18.02 7.66
C ARG A 334 -2.59 -19.29 8.51
N LEU A 335 -3.75 -19.95 8.60
CA LEU A 335 -3.86 -21.25 9.30
C LEU A 335 -2.96 -22.32 8.68
N GLN A 336 -2.88 -22.39 7.35
CA GLN A 336 -1.98 -23.32 6.65
C GLN A 336 -0.50 -23.01 6.93
N LEU A 337 -0.12 -21.73 6.91
CA LEU A 337 1.24 -21.28 7.20
C LEU A 337 1.63 -21.51 8.67
N ASN A 338 0.69 -21.41 9.61
CA ASN A 338 0.95 -21.65 11.03
C ASN A 338 1.43 -23.09 11.30
N GLU A 339 0.96 -24.09 10.53
CA GLU A 339 1.48 -25.46 10.62
C GLU A 339 2.95 -25.54 10.21
N LEU A 340 3.35 -24.84 9.15
CA LEU A 340 4.75 -24.71 8.76
C LEU A 340 5.56 -23.94 9.83
N GLY A 341 4.95 -22.94 10.47
CA GLY A 341 5.55 -22.19 11.57
C GLY A 341 5.88 -23.09 12.77
N LYS A 342 4.99 -24.03 13.13
CA LYS A 342 5.26 -25.02 14.18
C LYS A 342 6.47 -25.90 13.84
N ILE A 343 6.60 -26.30 12.57
CA ILE A 343 7.75 -27.09 12.09
C ILE A 343 9.03 -26.24 12.13
N ALA A 344 8.97 -24.99 11.66
CA ALA A 344 10.10 -24.05 11.66
C ALA A 344 10.60 -23.71 13.08
N GLN A 345 9.73 -23.77 14.07
CA GLN A 345 10.06 -23.54 15.47
C GLN A 345 10.56 -24.79 16.21
N ARG A 346 10.40 -25.98 15.63
CA ARG A 346 10.92 -27.22 16.22
C ARG A 346 12.42 -27.34 15.94
N LYS A 347 13.20 -27.54 16.99
CA LYS A 347 14.63 -27.87 16.87
C LYS A 347 14.80 -29.28 16.29
N PRO A 348 15.66 -29.45 15.26
CA PRO A 348 16.01 -30.77 14.75
C PRO A 348 16.69 -31.66 15.79
N LEU A 349 16.43 -32.95 15.73
CA LEU A 349 17.14 -33.99 16.46
C LEU A 349 18.45 -34.34 15.75
N GLU A 350 19.46 -34.76 16.51
CA GLU A 350 20.76 -35.17 15.95
C GLU A 350 20.63 -36.32 14.94
N GLN A 351 19.66 -37.21 15.12
CA GLN A 351 19.34 -38.29 14.18
C GLN A 351 18.84 -37.76 12.82
N GLU A 352 18.03 -36.70 12.82
CA GLU A 352 17.48 -36.07 11.62
C GLU A 352 18.60 -35.40 10.82
N ILE A 353 19.56 -34.75 11.51
CA ILE A 353 20.75 -34.15 10.89
C ILE A 353 21.70 -35.24 10.35
N THR A 354 21.93 -36.29 11.12
CA THR A 354 22.79 -37.42 10.72
C THR A 354 22.24 -38.14 9.49
N HIS A 355 20.91 -38.23 9.37
CA HIS A 355 20.26 -38.80 8.19
C HIS A 355 20.59 -38.00 6.92
N LEU A 356 20.48 -36.66 6.95
CA LEU A 356 20.90 -35.81 5.84
C LEU A 356 22.39 -35.93 5.54
N LYS A 357 23.24 -35.93 6.59
CA LYS A 357 24.69 -36.08 6.46
C LYS A 357 25.11 -37.38 5.77
N ASN A 358 24.30 -38.43 5.85
CA ASN A 358 24.59 -39.72 5.22
C ASN A 358 24.04 -39.84 3.78
N MET A 359 23.31 -38.85 3.26
CA MET A 359 22.80 -38.86 1.89
C MET A 359 23.90 -38.54 0.86
N LYS A 360 24.00 -39.39 -0.16
CA LYS A 360 25.05 -39.29 -1.20
C LYS A 360 24.81 -38.12 -2.16
N GLU A 361 23.56 -37.76 -2.35
CA GLU A 361 23.09 -36.65 -3.17
C GLU A 361 23.58 -35.30 -2.62
N LEU A 362 23.71 -35.19 -1.29
CA LEU A 362 24.10 -33.95 -0.60
C LEU A 362 25.62 -33.83 -0.39
N ASN A 363 26.33 -34.95 -0.39
CA ASN A 363 27.79 -35.02 -0.21
C ASN A 363 28.58 -35.04 -1.53
N GLY A 364 27.93 -34.85 -2.68
CA GLY A 364 28.61 -34.76 -3.97
C GLY A 364 29.06 -36.09 -4.58
N GLU A 365 28.76 -37.24 -3.95
CA GLU A 365 29.14 -38.58 -4.42
C GLU A 365 28.21 -39.13 -5.52
N SER A 366 27.04 -38.53 -5.74
CA SER A 366 26.10 -38.99 -6.76
C SER A 366 26.48 -38.45 -8.15
N ILE A 367 27.12 -39.31 -8.95
CA ILE A 367 26.74 -39.76 -10.32
C ILE A 367 27.93 -40.58 -10.87
N MET A 368 27.97 -41.87 -10.54
CA MET A 368 28.84 -42.87 -11.18
C MET A 368 28.05 -44.16 -11.40
N THR A 369 26.88 -44.09 -12.05
CA THR A 369 26.15 -45.24 -12.62
C THR A 369 25.13 -44.65 -13.61
N LYS A 370 25.07 -44.92 -14.93
CA LYS A 370 25.55 -46.03 -15.77
C LYS A 370 25.85 -45.45 -17.16
N SER A 371 27.07 -45.63 -17.66
CA SER A 371 27.35 -45.65 -19.10
C SER A 371 28.51 -46.60 -19.33
N THR A 372 28.20 -47.72 -19.98
CA THR A 372 29.11 -48.81 -20.28
C THR A 372 30.25 -48.34 -21.19
N SER A 373 31.45 -48.84 -20.91
CA SER A 373 32.64 -48.98 -21.78
C SER A 373 33.36 -47.71 -22.27
N GLY A 374 34.64 -47.61 -21.92
CA GLY A 374 35.61 -46.80 -22.67
C GLY A 374 36.78 -46.32 -21.83
N SER A 375 37.85 -47.11 -21.77
CA SER A 375 39.18 -46.69 -21.31
C SER A 375 39.67 -45.44 -22.06
N MET A 376 40.03 -44.37 -21.36
CA MET A 376 41.25 -43.59 -21.60
C MET A 376 41.42 -42.50 -20.53
N SER A 377 42.65 -42.28 -20.06
CA SER A 377 43.14 -40.91 -19.93
C SER A 377 43.30 -40.39 -18.50
N GLY A 378 44.48 -40.53 -17.88
CA GLY A 378 44.81 -39.82 -16.65
C GLY A 378 44.68 -38.29 -16.80
N SER A 379 43.95 -37.69 -15.87
CA SER A 379 44.01 -36.26 -15.55
C SER A 379 43.92 -36.18 -14.04
N THR A 380 45.06 -35.94 -13.39
CA THR A 380 45.12 -35.40 -12.03
C THR A 380 44.56 -33.98 -12.05
N THR A 381 43.23 -33.86 -12.06
CA THR A 381 42.54 -32.67 -11.56
C THR A 381 42.69 -32.68 -10.06
N THR A 382 43.37 -31.67 -9.51
CA THR A 382 43.30 -31.37 -8.08
C THR A 382 41.86 -30.99 -7.76
N GLU A 383 41.05 -32.00 -7.43
CA GLU A 383 39.69 -31.87 -6.92
C GLU A 383 39.78 -31.12 -5.59
N PHE A 384 39.43 -29.83 -5.57
CA PHE A 384 39.07 -29.19 -4.31
C PHE A 384 37.75 -29.85 -3.87
N PRO A 385 37.72 -30.61 -2.77
CA PRO A 385 36.53 -31.35 -2.41
C PRO A 385 35.46 -30.35 -1.99
N TYR A 386 34.29 -30.46 -2.63
CA TYR A 386 33.06 -29.90 -2.13
C TYR A 386 32.79 -30.52 -0.75
N VAL A 387 33.13 -29.81 0.32
CA VAL A 387 32.89 -30.25 1.70
C VAL A 387 31.83 -29.35 2.29
N VAL A 388 30.71 -29.96 2.67
CA VAL A 388 29.68 -29.28 3.45
C VAL A 388 30.16 -29.20 4.89
N ASP A 389 30.22 -27.99 5.43
CA ASP A 389 30.39 -27.76 6.86
C ASP A 389 29.08 -28.11 7.59
N TRP A 390 28.98 -29.36 8.03
CA TRP A 390 27.81 -29.89 8.72
C TRP A 390 27.64 -29.32 10.13
N ASP A 391 28.71 -28.82 10.75
CA ASP A 391 28.65 -28.19 12.07
C ASP A 391 28.04 -26.78 11.93
N LEU A 392 28.45 -26.03 10.91
CA LEU A 392 27.81 -24.76 10.54
C LEU A 392 26.33 -24.96 10.16
N PHE A 393 26.02 -25.98 9.36
CA PHE A 393 24.62 -26.31 9.03
C PHE A 393 23.80 -26.61 10.29
N ALA A 394 24.35 -27.40 11.22
CA ALA A 394 23.70 -27.71 12.50
C ALA A 394 23.47 -26.45 13.35
N ASP A 395 24.44 -25.53 13.43
CA ASP A 395 24.26 -24.25 14.13
C ASP A 395 23.12 -23.41 13.50
N LEU A 396 23.09 -23.32 12.16
CA LEU A 396 22.07 -22.55 11.43
C LEU A 396 20.65 -23.07 11.70
N ILE A 397 20.42 -24.38 11.65
CA ILE A 397 19.09 -24.98 11.88
C ILE A 397 18.75 -25.13 13.37
N SER A 398 19.75 -25.03 14.27
CA SER A 398 19.49 -25.01 15.71
C SER A 398 18.83 -23.70 16.16
N LYS A 399 19.03 -22.63 15.39
CA LYS A 399 18.30 -21.37 15.49
C LYS A 399 16.90 -21.60 14.91
N THR A 400 15.89 -21.26 15.68
CA THR A 400 14.48 -21.48 15.33
C THR A 400 13.79 -20.12 15.24
N PRO A 401 13.42 -19.65 14.04
CA PRO A 401 13.52 -20.31 12.72
C PRO A 401 14.96 -20.37 12.15
N PRO A 402 15.29 -21.25 11.16
CA PRO A 402 14.42 -22.09 10.33
C PRO A 402 14.11 -23.50 10.86
N GLY A 403 14.80 -23.99 11.90
CA GLY A 403 14.47 -25.24 12.58
C GLY A 403 14.37 -26.48 11.67
N LEU A 404 13.43 -27.39 12.01
CA LEU A 404 13.16 -28.63 11.27
C LEU A 404 12.66 -28.37 9.84
N LEU A 405 12.05 -27.21 9.57
CA LEU A 405 11.53 -26.88 8.24
C LEU A 405 12.64 -26.85 7.18
N ALA A 406 13.88 -26.52 7.58
CA ALA A 406 15.04 -26.59 6.70
C ALA A 406 15.34 -28.04 6.25
N ILE A 407 15.27 -29.00 7.17
CA ILE A 407 15.46 -30.42 6.87
C ILE A 407 14.33 -30.92 5.96
N ASP A 408 13.08 -30.62 6.31
CA ASP A 408 11.91 -31.04 5.54
C ASP A 408 11.95 -30.49 4.10
N ALA A 409 12.36 -29.23 3.93
CA ALA A 409 12.51 -28.60 2.62
C ALA A 409 13.61 -29.27 1.78
N ILE A 410 14.76 -29.57 2.38
CA ILE A 410 15.86 -30.29 1.72
C ILE A 410 15.40 -31.68 1.28
N LEU A 411 14.78 -32.45 2.16
CA LEU A 411 14.30 -33.81 1.86
C LEU A 411 13.28 -33.79 0.73
N HIS A 412 12.31 -32.88 0.78
CA HIS A 412 11.32 -32.72 -0.27
C HIS A 412 11.96 -32.35 -1.62
N CYS A 413 12.95 -31.46 -1.61
CA CYS A 413 13.67 -31.06 -2.82
C CYS A 413 14.47 -32.23 -3.42
N VAL A 414 15.12 -33.06 -2.58
CA VAL A 414 15.83 -34.25 -3.04
C VAL A 414 14.88 -35.28 -3.64
N GLU A 415 13.70 -35.49 -3.04
CA GLU A 415 12.71 -36.46 -3.50
C GLU A 415 12.03 -36.04 -4.80
N HIS A 416 11.60 -34.78 -4.91
CA HIS A 416 10.74 -34.31 -6.00
C HIS A 416 11.47 -33.50 -7.08
N HIS A 417 12.65 -32.95 -6.79
CA HIS A 417 13.42 -32.07 -7.71
C HIS A 417 14.84 -32.56 -7.96
N ALA A 418 15.07 -33.89 -7.93
CA ALA A 418 16.37 -34.50 -8.15
C ALA A 418 17.03 -34.14 -9.50
N GLU A 419 16.23 -33.98 -10.56
CA GLU A 419 16.74 -33.58 -11.89
C GLU A 419 17.35 -32.17 -11.89
N MET A 420 16.71 -31.22 -11.19
CA MET A 420 17.20 -29.86 -11.04
C MET A 420 18.54 -29.84 -10.27
N LEU A 421 18.64 -30.58 -9.17
CA LEU A 421 19.88 -30.72 -8.41
C LEU A 421 20.99 -31.39 -9.23
N SER A 422 20.65 -32.40 -10.03
CA SER A 422 21.57 -33.06 -10.96
C SER A 422 22.10 -32.10 -12.01
N GLN A 423 21.23 -31.28 -12.61
CA GLN A 423 21.62 -30.26 -13.59
C GLN A 423 22.58 -29.25 -12.97
N ILE A 424 22.27 -28.72 -11.78
CA ILE A 424 23.16 -27.80 -11.05
C ILE A 424 24.53 -28.45 -10.80
N SER A 425 24.55 -29.72 -10.38
CA SER A 425 25.78 -30.47 -10.15
C SER A 425 26.63 -30.65 -11.42
N ILE A 426 25.99 -30.97 -12.55
CA ILE A 426 26.66 -31.09 -13.85
C ILE A 426 27.22 -29.74 -14.31
N GLU A 427 26.43 -28.66 -14.21
CA GLU A 427 26.85 -27.31 -14.59
C GLU A 427 28.06 -26.84 -13.79
N ASN A 428 28.13 -27.20 -12.50
CA ASN A 428 29.27 -26.93 -11.63
C ASN A 428 30.51 -27.75 -12.03
N LYS A 429 30.36 -29.04 -12.36
CA LYS A 429 31.48 -29.93 -12.74
C LYS A 429 32.10 -29.58 -14.09
N MET A 430 31.31 -29.11 -15.05
CA MET A 430 31.78 -28.84 -16.43
C MET A 430 32.65 -27.58 -16.54
N ARG A 431 32.72 -26.74 -15.52
CA ARG A 431 33.46 -25.47 -15.55
C ARG A 431 34.63 -25.53 -14.57
N GLN A 432 35.84 -25.58 -15.09
CA GLN A 432 37.09 -25.78 -14.33
C GLN A 432 37.41 -24.68 -13.28
N ASN A 433 36.63 -23.59 -13.22
CA ASN A 433 36.86 -22.42 -12.36
C ASN A 433 35.57 -21.91 -11.64
N VAL A 434 34.55 -22.74 -11.42
CA VAL A 434 33.32 -22.29 -10.73
C VAL A 434 33.39 -22.61 -9.24
N ASN A 435 33.23 -21.57 -8.41
CA ASN A 435 33.04 -21.72 -6.98
C ASN A 435 31.74 -22.49 -6.73
N MET A 436 31.85 -23.70 -6.20
CA MET A 436 30.70 -24.49 -5.77
C MET A 436 30.17 -23.91 -4.47
N TRP A 437 28.85 -23.84 -4.32
CA TRP A 437 28.20 -23.39 -3.09
C TRP A 437 27.59 -24.59 -2.34
N PRO A 438 27.75 -24.66 -1.00
CA PRO A 438 27.26 -25.78 -0.19
C PRO A 438 25.73 -25.78 -0.09
N PHE A 439 25.08 -26.72 -0.78
CA PHE A 439 23.62 -26.77 -0.90
C PHE A 439 22.89 -26.81 0.45
N PRO A 440 23.26 -27.63 1.45
CA PRO A 440 22.56 -27.65 2.74
C PRO A 440 22.62 -26.30 3.49
N ILE A 441 23.76 -25.63 3.45
CA ILE A 441 23.95 -24.31 4.11
C ILE A 441 23.11 -23.25 3.42
N VAL A 442 23.16 -23.19 2.09
CA VAL A 442 22.35 -22.25 1.30
C VAL A 442 20.86 -22.55 1.47
N ALA A 443 20.47 -23.82 1.49
CA ALA A 443 19.08 -24.23 1.73
C ALA A 443 18.54 -23.70 3.07
N ALA A 444 19.32 -23.80 4.16
CA ALA A 444 18.92 -23.26 5.46
C ALA A 444 18.69 -21.73 5.42
N HIS A 445 19.56 -21.00 4.71
CA HIS A 445 19.39 -19.57 4.51
C HIS A 445 18.17 -19.23 3.63
N LEU A 446 17.95 -19.95 2.53
CA LEU A 446 16.79 -19.74 1.67
C LEU A 446 15.47 -20.05 2.39
N VAL A 447 15.43 -21.09 3.24
CA VAL A 447 14.26 -21.36 4.08
C VAL A 447 13.99 -20.19 5.03
N SER A 448 15.03 -19.60 5.62
CA SER A 448 14.89 -18.40 6.47
C SER A 448 14.32 -17.22 5.67
N VAL A 449 14.83 -16.97 4.46
CA VAL A 449 14.30 -15.96 3.54
C VAL A 449 12.81 -16.19 3.23
N LEU A 450 12.41 -17.44 3.00
CA LEU A 450 11.01 -17.76 2.70
C LEU A 450 10.09 -17.65 3.92
N ILE A 451 10.60 -17.94 5.11
CA ILE A 451 9.89 -17.72 6.37
C ILE A 451 9.58 -16.24 6.52
N ASP A 452 10.56 -15.37 6.27
CA ASP A 452 10.39 -13.91 6.35
C ASP A 452 9.46 -13.38 5.24
N LEU A 453 9.63 -13.86 4.00
CA LEU A 453 8.85 -13.44 2.84
C LEU A 453 7.35 -13.75 2.99
N LEU A 454 7.01 -14.93 3.53
CA LEU A 454 5.63 -15.37 3.73
C LEU A 454 5.13 -15.07 5.15
N ASP A 455 5.96 -14.46 6.00
CA ASP A 455 5.65 -14.16 7.40
C ASP A 455 5.20 -15.43 8.15
N ILE A 456 5.85 -16.58 7.92
CA ILE A 456 5.44 -17.91 8.45
C ILE A 456 5.46 -17.92 9.98
N VAL A 457 6.44 -17.24 10.57
CA VAL A 457 6.54 -16.99 12.01
C VAL A 457 6.31 -15.50 12.24
N PRO A 458 5.06 -15.05 12.40
CA PRO A 458 4.77 -13.64 12.52
C PRO A 458 5.41 -13.04 13.78
N SER A 459 5.98 -11.85 13.63
CA SER A 459 6.38 -11.01 14.76
C SER A 459 5.13 -10.47 15.47
N GLU A 460 5.18 -10.16 16.77
CA GLU A 460 4.02 -9.74 17.60
C GLU A 460 3.24 -8.49 17.11
N SER A 461 3.61 -7.88 15.98
CA SER A 461 2.86 -6.80 15.35
C SER A 461 1.61 -7.33 14.63
N GLU A 462 0.42 -6.80 15.00
CA GLU A 462 -0.85 -7.01 14.31
C GLU A 462 -0.80 -6.51 12.86
N ARG A 463 -0.28 -7.31 11.93
CA ARG A 463 -0.38 -7.04 10.49
C ARG A 463 -1.61 -7.72 9.93
N GLU A 464 -2.40 -6.99 9.15
CA GLU A 464 -3.46 -7.58 8.33
C GLU A 464 -2.88 -8.73 7.49
N HIS A 465 -3.54 -9.88 7.52
CA HIS A 465 -3.10 -11.04 6.74
C HIS A 465 -3.24 -10.74 5.26
N LYS A 466 -2.11 -10.64 4.55
CA LYS A 466 -2.08 -10.42 3.11
C LYS A 466 -2.23 -11.76 2.37
N LEU A 467 -3.23 -11.86 1.51
CA LEU A 467 -3.43 -13.02 0.65
C LEU A 467 -2.30 -13.15 -0.40
N VAL A 468 -1.62 -14.30 -0.40
CA VAL A 468 -0.59 -14.66 -1.39
C VAL A 468 -1.16 -15.69 -2.36
N VAL A 469 -1.68 -15.22 -3.50
CA VAL A 469 -2.43 -16.03 -4.48
C VAL A 469 -1.61 -17.20 -5.03
N VAL A 470 -0.30 -17.01 -5.29
CA VAL A 470 0.57 -18.03 -5.88
C VAL A 470 0.61 -19.34 -5.07
N LEU A 471 0.36 -19.28 -3.76
CA LEU A 471 0.40 -20.47 -2.90
C LEU A 471 -0.75 -21.45 -3.16
N PHE A 472 -1.83 -21.05 -3.86
CA PHE A 472 -2.90 -21.99 -4.22
C PHE A 472 -2.63 -22.75 -5.53
N ASN A 473 -1.52 -22.48 -6.21
CA ASN A 473 -1.18 -23.06 -7.51
C ASN A 473 -0.38 -24.38 -7.44
N ALA A 474 -0.03 -24.87 -6.24
CA ALA A 474 0.67 -26.14 -6.04
C ALA A 474 0.17 -26.87 -4.79
N ASP A 475 0.24 -28.21 -4.78
CA ASP A 475 -0.21 -29.01 -3.63
C ASP A 475 0.65 -28.77 -2.38
N LYS A 476 1.94 -28.49 -2.57
CA LYS A 476 2.93 -28.22 -1.52
C LYS A 476 3.65 -26.89 -1.81
N PRO A 477 2.97 -25.74 -1.72
CA PRO A 477 3.42 -24.49 -2.33
C PRO A 477 4.69 -23.91 -1.71
N PHE A 478 4.90 -24.09 -0.40
CA PHE A 478 6.14 -23.69 0.26
C PHE A 478 7.36 -24.40 -0.35
N TYR A 479 7.23 -25.71 -0.59
CA TYR A 479 8.31 -26.53 -1.11
C TYR A 479 8.60 -26.25 -2.59
N GLU A 480 7.58 -25.91 -3.37
CA GLU A 480 7.79 -25.48 -4.76
C GLU A 480 8.41 -24.08 -4.83
N LEU A 481 8.03 -23.18 -3.92
CA LEU A 481 8.70 -21.89 -3.78
C LEU A 481 10.17 -22.05 -3.35
N PHE A 482 10.46 -23.02 -2.48
CA PHE A 482 11.82 -23.37 -2.09
C PHE A 482 12.63 -23.86 -3.30
N ALA A 483 12.09 -24.76 -4.11
CA ALA A 483 12.75 -25.21 -5.34
C ALA A 483 13.03 -24.05 -6.32
N VAL A 484 12.07 -23.14 -6.51
CA VAL A 484 12.26 -21.90 -7.30
C VAL A 484 13.37 -21.04 -6.73
N SER A 485 13.44 -20.91 -5.40
CA SER A 485 14.46 -20.10 -4.70
C SER A 485 15.86 -20.72 -4.84
N VAL A 486 15.98 -22.04 -4.84
CA VAL A 486 17.23 -22.77 -5.10
C VAL A 486 17.73 -22.50 -6.53
N TYR A 487 16.85 -22.59 -7.52
CA TYR A 487 17.20 -22.29 -8.91
C TYR A 487 17.58 -20.82 -9.12
N LEU A 488 16.83 -19.90 -8.51
CA LEU A 488 17.12 -18.47 -8.49
C LEU A 488 18.49 -18.19 -7.86
N PHE A 489 18.79 -18.79 -6.71
CA PHE A 489 20.09 -18.66 -6.07
C PHE A 489 21.21 -19.13 -6.98
N HIS A 490 21.07 -20.31 -7.61
CA HIS A 490 22.08 -20.83 -8.53
C HIS A 490 22.36 -19.85 -9.68
N ARG A 491 21.30 -19.25 -10.25
CA ARG A 491 21.43 -18.26 -11.32
C ARG A 491 22.11 -16.98 -10.83
N THR A 492 21.64 -16.40 -9.73
CA THR A 492 22.17 -15.15 -9.16
C THR A 492 23.63 -15.32 -8.71
N TRP A 493 23.99 -16.45 -8.09
CA TRP A 493 25.37 -16.83 -7.76
C TRP A 493 26.30 -16.73 -8.96
N ARG A 494 25.86 -17.26 -10.11
CA ARG A 494 26.62 -17.24 -11.37
C ARG A 494 26.70 -15.85 -11.98
N GLU A 495 25.62 -15.09 -11.93
CA GLU A 495 25.60 -13.71 -12.44
C GLU A 495 26.51 -12.78 -11.61
N MET A 496 26.66 -13.06 -10.32
CA MET A 496 27.56 -12.34 -9.41
C MET A 496 29.03 -12.81 -9.50
N ASN A 497 29.28 -13.97 -10.11
CA ASN A 497 30.60 -14.65 -10.08
C ASN A 497 31.13 -14.81 -8.63
N ALA A 498 30.22 -15.21 -7.73
CA ALA A 498 30.41 -15.22 -6.28
C ALA A 498 31.36 -16.33 -5.78
N GLY A 499 32.01 -16.09 -4.65
CA GLY A 499 32.75 -17.07 -3.84
C GLY A 499 31.99 -17.53 -2.60
N VAL A 500 32.52 -18.53 -1.88
CA VAL A 500 31.89 -19.10 -0.66
C VAL A 500 31.69 -18.03 0.42
N GLU A 501 32.58 -17.06 0.47
CA GLU A 501 32.52 -15.86 1.30
C GLU A 501 31.33 -14.94 0.99
N ASP A 502 30.80 -14.97 -0.25
CA ASP A 502 29.74 -14.09 -0.72
C ASP A 502 28.33 -14.69 -0.51
N ILE A 503 28.21 -15.90 0.07
CA ILE A 503 26.92 -16.59 0.25
C ILE A 503 25.86 -15.66 0.86
N GLN A 504 26.19 -14.92 1.92
CA GLN A 504 25.24 -14.00 2.57
C GLN A 504 24.79 -12.87 1.63
N GLN A 505 25.69 -12.34 0.81
CA GLN A 505 25.36 -11.30 -0.15
C GLN A 505 24.43 -11.84 -1.23
N VAL A 506 24.74 -13.02 -1.80
CA VAL A 506 23.88 -13.66 -2.82
C VAL A 506 22.51 -13.99 -2.23
N VAL A 507 22.43 -14.50 -1.00
CA VAL A 507 21.16 -14.71 -0.29
C VAL A 507 20.36 -13.41 -0.15
N ALA A 508 21.01 -12.30 0.21
CA ALA A 508 20.34 -11.00 0.32
C ALA A 508 19.78 -10.52 -1.02
N VAL A 509 20.52 -10.69 -2.12
CA VAL A 509 20.04 -10.36 -3.47
C VAL A 509 18.83 -11.22 -3.85
N VAL A 510 18.89 -12.53 -3.56
CA VAL A 510 17.80 -13.48 -3.82
C VAL A 510 16.55 -13.12 -3.02
N ALA A 511 16.72 -12.77 -1.74
CA ALA A 511 15.62 -12.30 -0.89
C ALA A 511 14.93 -11.06 -1.49
N GLU A 512 15.71 -10.09 -1.97
CA GLU A 512 15.18 -8.88 -2.59
C GLU A 512 14.52 -9.15 -3.96
N GLN A 513 15.08 -10.05 -4.76
CA GLN A 513 14.48 -10.50 -6.03
C GLN A 513 13.11 -11.14 -5.80
N LEU A 514 13.00 -11.98 -4.78
CA LEU A 514 11.74 -12.60 -4.37
C LEU A 514 10.75 -11.54 -3.86
N GLU A 515 11.17 -10.67 -2.94
CA GLU A 515 10.31 -9.62 -2.38
C GLU A 515 9.75 -8.70 -3.48
N ARG A 516 10.61 -8.19 -4.38
CA ARG A 516 10.20 -7.34 -5.50
C ARG A 516 9.27 -8.07 -6.47
N SER A 517 9.45 -9.38 -6.66
CA SER A 517 8.54 -10.21 -7.48
C SER A 517 7.19 -10.40 -6.80
N PHE A 518 7.15 -10.68 -5.49
CA PHE A 518 5.92 -10.85 -4.72
C PHE A 518 5.13 -9.55 -4.60
N ARG A 519 5.79 -8.38 -4.58
CA ARG A 519 5.11 -7.07 -4.67
C ARG A 519 4.27 -6.90 -5.94
N LYS A 520 4.58 -7.63 -7.02
CA LYS A 520 3.78 -7.67 -8.26
C LYS A 520 2.58 -8.64 -8.19
N ASN A 521 2.36 -9.30 -7.06
CA ASN A 521 1.27 -10.25 -6.80
C ASN A 521 1.11 -11.33 -7.90
N PRO A 522 2.13 -12.19 -8.13
CA PRO A 522 2.05 -13.27 -9.10
C PRO A 522 0.92 -14.25 -8.74
N LYS A 523 0.19 -14.73 -9.76
CA LYS A 523 -0.93 -15.67 -9.56
C LYS A 523 -0.51 -17.14 -9.69
N THR A 524 0.55 -17.42 -10.43
CA THR A 524 1.05 -18.78 -10.69
C THR A 524 2.57 -18.85 -10.55
N PHE A 525 3.10 -20.04 -10.28
CA PHE A 525 4.56 -20.23 -10.20
C PHE A 525 5.26 -19.92 -11.52
N LYS A 526 4.58 -20.13 -12.65
CA LYS A 526 5.07 -19.72 -13.97
C LYS A 526 5.22 -18.21 -14.09
N GLN A 527 4.23 -17.44 -13.64
CA GLN A 527 4.33 -15.97 -13.64
C GLN A 527 5.42 -15.49 -12.69
N LEU A 528 5.58 -16.12 -11.53
CA LEU A 528 6.67 -15.83 -10.61
C LEU A 528 8.03 -16.07 -11.27
N ASP A 529 8.21 -17.19 -11.97
CA ASP A 529 9.45 -17.51 -12.69
C ASP A 529 9.75 -16.48 -13.81
N GLU A 530 8.75 -16.10 -14.60
CA GLU A 530 8.88 -15.06 -15.62
C GLU A 530 9.33 -13.70 -15.03
N LEU A 531 8.77 -13.32 -13.87
CA LEU A 531 9.18 -12.11 -13.15
C LEU A 531 10.61 -12.20 -12.63
N LEU A 532 10.98 -13.35 -12.07
CA LEU A 532 12.33 -13.61 -11.58
C LEU A 532 13.35 -13.58 -12.72
N ILE A 533 13.05 -14.16 -13.89
CA ILE A 533 13.92 -14.09 -15.08
C ILE A 533 14.16 -12.64 -15.52
N GLN A 534 13.14 -11.78 -15.45
CA GLN A 534 13.29 -10.36 -15.76
C GLN A 534 14.09 -9.59 -14.70
N LEU A 535 14.02 -10.01 -13.44
CA LEU A 535 14.75 -9.44 -12.30
C LEU A 535 16.09 -10.14 -12.08
N ASN A 536 16.89 -10.30 -13.14
CA ASN A 536 18.27 -10.79 -13.03
C ASN A 536 19.20 -9.80 -12.29
N TYR A 537 20.38 -10.25 -11.89
CA TYR A 537 21.34 -9.43 -11.14
C TYR A 537 21.76 -8.13 -11.85
N PRO A 538 22.06 -8.11 -13.17
CA PRO A 538 22.31 -6.85 -13.88
C PRO A 538 21.15 -5.86 -13.78
N LYS A 539 19.91 -6.36 -13.85
CA LYS A 539 18.72 -5.51 -13.68
C LYS A 539 18.61 -4.99 -12.24
N MET A 540 18.90 -5.82 -11.23
CA MET A 540 18.96 -5.39 -9.84
C MET A 540 19.99 -4.28 -9.63
N GLN A 541 21.19 -4.42 -10.20
CA GLN A 541 22.23 -3.39 -10.15
C GLN A 541 21.77 -2.06 -10.78
N GLU A 542 21.10 -2.12 -11.94
CA GLU A 542 20.51 -0.94 -12.59
C GLU A 542 19.46 -0.27 -11.69
N MET A 543 18.64 -1.05 -11.00
CA MET A 543 17.64 -0.55 -10.05
C MET A 543 18.28 0.10 -8.83
N TRP A 544 19.23 -0.55 -8.17
CA TRP A 544 19.93 0.04 -7.03
C TRP A 544 20.71 1.30 -7.41
N LYS A 545 21.29 1.34 -8.61
CA LYS A 545 21.97 2.55 -9.11
C LYS A 545 20.99 3.70 -9.27
N ARG A 546 19.78 3.44 -9.80
CA ARG A 546 18.72 4.43 -9.91
C ARG A 546 18.25 4.88 -8.53
N GLU A 547 17.92 3.96 -7.65
CA GLU A 547 17.42 4.26 -6.29
C GLU A 547 18.44 5.04 -5.46
N ARG A 548 19.74 4.70 -5.58
CA ARG A 548 20.82 5.47 -4.97
C ARG A 548 20.89 6.88 -5.54
N SER A 549 20.83 7.04 -6.86
CA SER A 549 20.85 8.35 -7.52
C SER A 549 19.63 9.21 -7.15
N GLU A 550 18.44 8.61 -7.04
CA GLU A 550 17.22 9.29 -6.60
C GLU A 550 17.33 9.72 -5.14
N ARG A 551 17.89 8.87 -4.27
CA ARG A 551 18.15 9.22 -2.87
C ARG A 551 19.18 10.34 -2.74
N GLU A 552 20.29 10.27 -3.47
CA GLU A 552 21.30 11.33 -3.53
C GLU A 552 20.69 12.66 -3.99
N GLU A 553 19.81 12.66 -5.00
CA GLU A 553 19.13 13.87 -5.45
C GLU A 553 18.20 14.43 -4.36
N ILE A 554 17.41 13.58 -3.69
CA ILE A 554 16.54 14.02 -2.58
C ILE A 554 17.37 14.62 -1.45
N GLU A 555 18.49 13.98 -1.09
CA GLU A 555 19.39 14.47 -0.05
C GLU A 555 19.95 15.84 -0.43
N LEU A 556 20.44 16.01 -1.67
CA LEU A 556 20.96 17.28 -2.19
C LEU A 556 19.95 18.45 -2.15
N GLN A 557 18.65 18.15 -2.13
CA GLN A 557 17.57 19.13 -2.04
C GLN A 557 17.14 19.44 -0.59
N SER A 558 17.75 18.83 0.42
CA SER A 558 17.40 19.06 1.82
C SER A 558 17.76 20.47 2.31
N ASP A 559 17.00 20.99 3.28
CA ASP A 559 17.18 22.35 3.84
C ASP A 559 18.60 22.57 4.40
N ALA A 560 19.15 21.57 5.11
CA ALA A 560 20.51 21.63 5.66
C ALA A 560 21.57 21.77 4.55
N ILE A 561 21.37 21.11 3.42
CA ILE A 561 22.28 21.22 2.28
C ILE A 561 22.09 22.56 1.57
N GLN A 562 20.87 23.08 1.47
CA GLN A 562 20.63 24.44 0.94
C GLN A 562 21.31 25.53 1.80
N GLU A 563 21.26 25.41 3.13
CA GLU A 563 22.01 26.30 4.02
C GLU A 563 23.53 26.18 3.80
N LEU A 564 24.04 24.95 3.69
CA LEU A 564 25.44 24.69 3.40
C LEU A 564 25.87 25.26 2.04
N ARG A 565 25.00 25.21 1.02
CA ARG A 565 25.24 25.84 -0.29
C ARG A 565 25.50 27.33 -0.14
N VAL A 566 24.65 28.03 0.64
CA VAL A 566 24.80 29.47 0.89
C VAL A 566 26.11 29.76 1.64
N LEU A 567 26.48 28.93 2.60
CA LEU A 567 27.71 29.10 3.38
C LEU A 567 28.99 28.85 2.57
N LEU A 568 28.99 27.87 1.67
CA LEU A 568 30.18 27.49 0.89
C LEU A 568 30.36 28.28 -0.39
N ARG A 569 29.28 28.82 -0.97
CA ARG A 569 29.33 29.57 -2.24
C ARG A 569 30.38 30.70 -2.25
N PRO A 570 30.51 31.55 -1.20
CA PRO A 570 31.52 32.60 -1.19
C PRO A 570 32.96 32.10 -1.34
N ALA A 571 33.30 30.95 -0.73
CA ALA A 571 34.63 30.35 -0.86
C ALA A 571 34.87 29.82 -2.28
N MET A 572 33.85 29.23 -2.91
CA MET A 572 33.93 28.77 -4.31
C MET A 572 34.08 29.94 -5.29
N GLU A 573 33.34 31.03 -5.06
CA GLU A 573 33.49 32.27 -5.84
C GLU A 573 34.91 32.83 -5.74
N GLU A 574 35.53 32.81 -4.54
CA GLU A 574 36.89 33.30 -4.36
C GLU A 574 37.93 32.43 -5.10
N LEU A 575 37.75 31.11 -5.12
CA LEU A 575 38.58 30.21 -5.92
C LEU A 575 38.46 30.49 -7.41
N VAL A 576 37.24 30.72 -7.91
CA VAL A 576 37.03 31.11 -9.32
C VAL A 576 37.66 32.46 -9.60
N LYS A 577 37.49 33.48 -8.74
CA LYS A 577 38.15 34.78 -8.89
C LYS A 577 39.67 34.63 -8.97
N MET A 578 40.27 33.85 -8.08
CA MET A 578 41.71 33.58 -8.10
C MET A 578 42.14 32.94 -9.42
N ASN A 579 41.38 31.96 -9.92
CA ASN A 579 41.62 31.33 -11.22
C ASN A 579 41.56 32.36 -12.36
N LYS A 580 40.52 33.20 -12.40
CA LYS A 580 40.37 34.22 -13.46
C LYS A 580 41.47 35.28 -13.41
N LYS A 581 41.90 35.70 -12.22
CA LYS A 581 43.07 36.58 -12.07
C LYS A 581 44.36 35.92 -12.57
N ASN A 582 44.52 34.61 -12.37
CA ASN A 582 45.65 33.87 -12.93
C ASN A 582 45.61 33.83 -14.46
N CYS A 583 44.42 33.75 -15.09
CA CYS A 583 44.29 33.93 -16.54
C CYS A 583 44.82 35.30 -17.00
N LEU A 584 44.55 36.37 -16.27
CA LEU A 584 45.12 37.70 -16.56
C LEU A 584 46.65 37.73 -16.41
N LYS A 585 47.20 37.03 -15.41
CA LYS A 585 48.65 36.89 -15.20
C LYS A 585 49.33 36.08 -16.29
N ASN A 586 48.64 35.15 -16.94
CA ASN A 586 49.15 34.44 -18.11
C ASN A 586 49.25 35.36 -19.32
N GLY A 587 48.36 36.34 -19.41
CA GLY A 587 48.32 37.36 -20.45
C GLY A 587 47.62 36.89 -21.73
N GLN A 588 47.18 37.83 -22.55
CA GLN A 588 46.40 37.58 -23.76
C GLN A 588 46.63 38.65 -24.82
N THR A 589 46.58 38.24 -26.08
CA THR A 589 46.56 39.15 -27.22
C THR A 589 45.12 39.48 -27.63
N PHE A 590 44.77 40.76 -27.64
CA PHE A 590 43.48 41.29 -28.09
C PHE A 590 43.62 42.10 -29.38
N ILE A 591 42.55 42.12 -30.18
CA ILE A 591 42.41 43.03 -31.31
C ILE A 591 42.11 44.44 -30.76
N LYS A 592 42.92 45.41 -31.17
CA LYS A 592 42.71 46.83 -30.86
C LYS A 592 41.66 47.42 -31.80
N VAL A 593 40.56 47.93 -31.23
CA VAL A 593 39.48 48.58 -31.99
C VAL A 593 39.69 50.10 -32.03
N VAL A 594 39.87 50.67 -33.23
CA VAL A 594 40.17 52.11 -33.42
C VAL A 594 38.98 52.85 -34.03
N ARG A 595 38.71 54.08 -33.58
CA ARG A 595 37.66 54.96 -34.14
C ARG A 595 37.96 55.36 -35.59
N GLY A 596 36.99 55.21 -36.50
CA GLY A 596 36.90 55.97 -37.75
C GLY A 596 37.63 55.46 -39.01
N LYS A 597 38.13 54.21 -39.09
CA LYS A 597 38.64 53.63 -40.36
C LYS A 597 37.97 52.30 -40.68
N ALA A 598 37.72 52.04 -41.97
CA ALA A 598 37.20 50.75 -42.45
C ALA A 598 38.13 49.60 -41.98
N ILE A 599 37.62 48.75 -41.09
CA ILE A 599 38.36 47.96 -40.11
C ILE A 599 39.09 46.73 -40.71
N GLN A 600 38.87 46.37 -41.98
CA GLN A 600 39.29 45.07 -42.50
C GLN A 600 40.70 44.96 -43.10
N LYS A 601 41.48 46.05 -43.28
CA LYS A 601 42.75 45.97 -44.05
C LYS A 601 44.06 45.97 -43.24
N ASN A 602 44.05 46.17 -41.93
CA ASN A 602 45.22 45.98 -41.05
C ASN A 602 44.76 45.95 -39.58
N LEU A 603 44.51 44.76 -39.03
CA LEU A 603 44.20 44.61 -37.60
C LEU A 603 45.46 44.93 -36.77
N GLN A 604 45.29 45.78 -35.75
CA GLN A 604 46.29 46.04 -34.73
C GLN A 604 45.97 45.16 -33.52
N TYR A 605 47.02 44.73 -32.81
CA TYR A 605 46.88 43.85 -31.67
C TYR A 605 47.59 44.47 -30.47
N TRP A 606 47.10 44.16 -29.27
CA TRP A 606 47.76 44.48 -28.03
C TRP A 606 47.92 43.22 -27.19
N ASN A 607 49.12 43.02 -26.65
CA ASN A 607 49.36 42.02 -25.63
C ASN A 607 49.08 42.66 -24.28
N TRP A 608 48.22 42.03 -23.47
CA TRP A 608 47.85 42.47 -22.14
C TRP A 608 48.26 41.43 -21.11
N LYS A 609 48.81 41.83 -19.97
CA LYS A 609 49.23 40.92 -18.90
C LYS A 609 49.20 41.58 -17.54
N LEU A 610 48.57 40.95 -16.56
CA LEU A 610 48.60 41.38 -15.16
C LEU A 610 49.95 41.04 -14.52
N ASP A 611 50.47 41.96 -13.71
CA ASP A 611 51.67 41.71 -12.93
C ASP A 611 51.42 40.70 -11.77
N PRO A 612 52.46 40.04 -11.25
CA PRO A 612 52.29 39.08 -10.16
C PRO A 612 51.64 39.65 -8.89
N ASN A 613 51.77 40.96 -8.63
CA ASN A 613 51.24 41.59 -7.42
C ASN A 613 49.79 42.10 -7.58
N GLU A 614 49.15 41.88 -8.74
CA GLU A 614 47.77 42.30 -9.02
C GLU A 614 47.52 43.81 -8.94
N ARG A 615 48.56 44.63 -9.16
CA ARG A 615 48.49 46.10 -9.05
C ARG A 615 48.62 46.81 -10.37
N ILE A 616 49.24 46.18 -11.37
CA ILE A 616 49.62 46.78 -12.63
C ILE A 616 49.26 45.85 -13.78
N ILE A 617 48.56 46.37 -14.78
CA ILE A 617 48.32 45.71 -16.05
C ILE A 617 49.28 46.28 -17.08
N ASN A 618 50.13 45.44 -17.64
CA ASN A 618 51.07 45.80 -18.69
C ASN A 618 50.44 45.55 -20.05
N TYR A 619 50.59 46.50 -20.98
CA TYR A 619 50.21 46.29 -22.37
C TYR A 619 51.27 46.77 -23.37
N SER A 620 51.42 46.05 -24.48
CA SER A 620 52.36 46.40 -25.55
C SER A 620 51.83 46.06 -26.93
N ASP A 621 52.35 46.73 -27.96
CA ASP A 621 52.15 46.32 -29.35
C ASP A 621 53.10 45.14 -29.64
N PRO A 622 52.63 44.01 -30.20
CA PRO A 622 53.49 42.88 -30.54
C PRO A 622 54.68 43.20 -31.46
N LYS A 623 54.67 44.36 -32.14
CA LYS A 623 55.72 44.80 -33.07
C LYS A 623 56.72 45.81 -32.48
N ASP A 624 56.56 46.21 -31.23
CA ASP A 624 57.39 47.23 -30.57
C ASP A 624 58.23 46.59 -29.45
N ASP A 625 59.56 46.60 -29.57
CA ASP A 625 60.53 46.04 -28.59
C ASP A 625 60.80 47.01 -27.41
N SER A 626 60.10 48.15 -27.37
CA SER A 626 60.19 49.14 -26.28
C SER A 626 59.51 48.64 -25.00
N ALA A 627 59.94 49.14 -23.83
CA ALA A 627 59.31 48.82 -22.54
C ALA A 627 57.79 49.06 -22.60
N GLY A 628 56.99 48.02 -22.30
CA GLY A 628 55.53 48.05 -22.38
C GLY A 628 54.91 49.16 -21.54
N HIS A 629 53.74 49.62 -21.95
CA HIS A 629 52.96 50.61 -21.22
C HIS A 629 52.30 49.96 -20.01
N THR A 630 52.05 50.74 -18.96
CA THR A 630 51.55 50.22 -17.68
C THR A 630 50.31 50.99 -17.24
N ILE A 631 49.29 50.27 -16.77
CA ILE A 631 48.05 50.81 -16.19
C ILE A 631 47.97 50.32 -14.76
N LYS A 632 47.77 51.20 -13.79
CA LYS A 632 47.50 50.72 -12.42
C LYS A 632 46.06 50.26 -12.32
N VAL A 633 45.83 49.18 -11.58
CA VAL A 633 44.48 48.63 -11.36
C VAL A 633 43.57 49.65 -10.65
N GLU A 634 44.12 50.47 -9.74
CA GLU A 634 43.40 51.54 -9.04
C GLU A 634 42.84 52.63 -9.97
N ASP A 635 43.45 52.80 -11.14
CA ASP A 635 43.05 53.82 -12.12
C ASP A 635 41.89 53.31 -13.01
N ILE A 636 41.54 52.03 -12.97
CA ILE A 636 40.46 51.48 -13.78
C ILE A 636 39.11 51.90 -13.18
N GLN A 637 38.38 52.75 -13.91
CA GLN A 637 37.11 53.30 -13.45
C GLN A 637 35.94 52.38 -13.79
N ARG A 638 35.95 51.78 -14.99
CA ARG A 638 34.82 51.00 -15.49
C ARG A 638 35.22 50.00 -16.56
N ILE A 639 34.56 48.85 -16.55
CA ILE A 639 34.60 47.86 -17.64
C ILE A 639 33.24 47.88 -18.34
N ILE A 640 33.20 48.20 -19.62
CA ILE A 640 31.98 48.18 -20.44
C ILE A 640 32.04 46.92 -21.31
N HIS A 641 31.06 46.04 -21.18
CA HIS A 641 31.01 44.76 -21.90
C HIS A 641 29.56 44.42 -22.30
N GLY A 642 29.37 43.30 -23.01
CA GLY A 642 28.03 42.82 -23.39
C GLY A 642 27.24 43.82 -24.24
N ALA A 643 25.94 43.99 -23.94
CA ALA A 643 25.04 44.85 -24.71
C ALA A 643 25.46 46.32 -24.70
N GLU A 644 26.00 46.81 -23.57
CA GLU A 644 26.45 48.19 -23.43
C GLU A 644 27.66 48.48 -24.34
N TYR A 645 28.58 47.51 -24.45
CA TYR A 645 29.70 47.63 -25.39
C TYR A 645 29.24 47.67 -26.84
N GLN A 646 28.25 46.86 -27.22
CA GLN A 646 27.68 46.87 -28.57
C GLN A 646 26.98 48.20 -28.90
N GLU A 647 26.24 48.75 -27.94
CA GLU A 647 25.60 50.06 -28.10
C GLU A 647 26.64 51.18 -28.24
N MET A 648 27.69 51.15 -27.41
CA MET A 648 28.81 52.07 -27.50
C MET A 648 29.50 52.00 -28.88
N LEU A 649 29.73 50.79 -29.41
CA LEU A 649 30.28 50.61 -30.76
C LEU A 649 29.33 51.16 -31.84
N HIS A 650 28.02 50.96 -31.71
CA HIS A 650 27.03 51.50 -32.65
C HIS A 650 26.99 53.04 -32.63
N GLN A 651 27.09 53.65 -31.45
CA GLN A 651 27.17 55.11 -31.30
C GLN A 651 28.47 55.66 -31.92
N MET A 652 29.59 54.94 -31.78
CA MET A 652 30.87 55.30 -32.41
C MET A 652 30.87 55.17 -33.94
N ALA A 653 30.02 54.33 -34.53
CA ALA A 653 29.97 54.08 -35.98
C ALA A 653 29.21 55.16 -36.80
N GLY A 654 28.47 56.07 -36.15
CA GLY A 654 27.73 57.16 -36.78
C GLY A 654 26.49 56.74 -37.60
N LYS A 655 25.51 57.66 -37.75
CA LYS A 655 24.18 57.41 -38.35
C LYS A 655 24.17 56.98 -39.84
N SER A 656 25.30 56.78 -40.51
CA SER A 656 25.34 56.47 -41.96
C SER A 656 25.89 55.08 -42.34
N SER A 657 26.29 54.22 -41.40
CA SER A 657 26.81 52.89 -41.75
C SER A 657 25.87 51.78 -41.30
N LYS A 658 25.01 51.31 -42.22
CA LYS A 658 24.13 50.16 -41.99
C LYS A 658 24.83 48.80 -42.14
N LYS A 659 26.14 48.72 -42.40
CA LYS A 659 26.90 47.47 -42.53
C LYS A 659 28.40 47.64 -42.22
N THR A 660 28.75 48.00 -40.99
CA THR A 660 30.13 47.85 -40.50
C THR A 660 30.24 46.49 -39.82
N THR A 661 30.97 45.55 -40.41
CA THR A 661 31.31 44.27 -39.77
C THR A 661 32.13 44.54 -38.51
N ALA A 662 31.70 44.00 -37.36
CA ALA A 662 32.45 44.12 -36.10
C ALA A 662 33.85 43.47 -36.26
N PRO A 663 34.90 44.02 -35.61
CA PRO A 663 36.27 43.51 -35.71
C PRO A 663 36.44 42.08 -35.19
N ALA A 664 35.58 41.66 -34.23
CA ALA A 664 35.46 40.31 -33.73
C ALA A 664 34.08 40.10 -33.10
N ARG A 665 33.73 38.84 -32.78
CA ARG A 665 32.45 38.49 -32.16
C ARG A 665 32.28 39.02 -30.73
N PHE A 666 33.35 39.07 -29.95
CA PHE A 666 33.32 39.49 -28.55
C PHE A 666 34.27 40.67 -28.31
N GLY A 667 33.92 41.55 -27.38
CA GLY A 667 34.77 42.68 -27.03
C GLY A 667 34.27 43.45 -25.83
N PHE A 668 35.16 44.28 -25.30
CA PHE A 668 34.94 45.09 -24.12
C PHE A 668 35.78 46.36 -24.14
N CYS A 669 35.39 47.33 -23.32
CA CYS A 669 36.05 48.61 -23.17
C CYS A 669 36.55 48.78 -21.74
N LEU A 670 37.77 49.27 -21.59
CA LEU A 670 38.36 49.65 -20.30
C LEU A 670 38.48 51.17 -20.23
N GLU A 671 37.77 51.79 -19.29
CA GLU A 671 37.88 53.21 -18.97
C GLU A 671 38.87 53.38 -17.81
N VAL A 672 39.91 54.17 -18.04
CA VAL A 672 41.02 54.38 -17.09
C VAL A 672 41.13 55.87 -16.79
N ALA A 673 41.34 56.22 -15.52
CA ALA A 673 41.55 57.59 -15.05
C ALA A 673 42.71 58.27 -15.80
N ASP A 674 42.56 59.57 -16.05
CA ASP A 674 43.56 60.41 -16.74
C ASP A 674 43.93 60.00 -18.18
N ASN A 675 43.25 58.99 -18.75
CA ASN A 675 43.41 58.62 -20.16
C ASN A 675 42.31 59.24 -21.03
N MET A 676 42.71 59.97 -22.09
CA MET A 676 41.77 60.71 -22.94
C MET A 676 40.90 59.81 -23.84
N GLU A 677 41.36 58.59 -24.15
CA GLU A 677 40.62 57.61 -24.96
C GLU A 677 40.54 56.25 -24.26
N PRO A 678 39.35 55.61 -24.19
CA PRO A 678 39.21 54.33 -23.53
C PRO A 678 39.76 53.18 -24.39
N PHE A 679 40.24 52.12 -23.73
CA PHE A 679 40.83 50.96 -24.41
C PHE A 679 39.73 50.04 -24.93
N ASN A 680 39.59 49.92 -26.25
CA ASN A 680 38.62 49.03 -26.87
C ASN A 680 39.31 47.75 -27.36
N LEU A 681 38.94 46.62 -26.77
CA LEU A 681 39.55 45.31 -26.95
C LEU A 681 38.54 44.32 -27.52
N ALA A 682 38.99 43.46 -28.43
CA ALA A 682 38.13 42.45 -29.05
C ALA A 682 38.85 41.10 -29.22
N THR A 683 38.08 40.02 -29.17
CA THR A 683 38.53 38.63 -29.35
C THR A 683 37.45 37.80 -30.04
N GLU A 684 37.85 36.73 -30.73
CA GLU A 684 36.92 35.75 -31.31
C GLU A 684 36.63 34.59 -30.34
N ASP A 685 37.43 34.45 -29.28
CA ASP A 685 37.31 33.39 -28.28
C ASP A 685 36.41 33.83 -27.12
N GLU A 686 35.27 33.17 -26.99
CA GLU A 686 34.26 33.43 -25.96
C GLU A 686 34.77 33.11 -24.55
N GLN A 687 35.59 32.06 -24.40
CA GLN A 687 36.12 31.65 -23.10
C GLN A 687 37.13 32.67 -22.61
N VAL A 688 38.04 33.10 -23.50
CA VAL A 688 39.00 34.18 -23.21
C VAL A 688 38.27 35.47 -22.86
N TYR A 689 37.20 35.81 -23.59
CA TYR A 689 36.38 36.98 -23.27
C TYR A 689 35.78 36.88 -21.86
N CYS A 690 35.12 35.77 -21.53
CA CYS A 690 34.51 35.56 -20.22
C CYS A 690 35.55 35.58 -19.08
N ASP A 691 36.66 34.87 -19.25
CA ASP A 691 37.74 34.80 -18.25
C ASP A 691 38.36 36.17 -17.98
N TRP A 692 38.53 36.99 -19.02
CA TRP A 692 39.07 38.34 -18.87
C TRP A 692 38.08 39.32 -18.24
N ILE A 693 36.80 39.24 -18.59
CA ILE A 693 35.76 40.06 -17.95
C ILE A 693 35.64 39.71 -16.46
N ASP A 694 35.54 38.43 -16.14
CA ASP A 694 35.45 37.97 -14.76
C ASP A 694 36.72 38.31 -13.98
N GLY A 695 37.91 38.11 -14.58
CA GLY A 695 39.18 38.44 -13.96
C GLY A 695 39.33 39.93 -13.69
N LEU A 696 39.01 40.79 -14.64
CA LEU A 696 39.09 42.25 -14.47
C LEU A 696 38.06 42.75 -13.46
N SER A 697 36.84 42.19 -13.49
CA SER A 697 35.81 42.51 -12.50
C SER A 697 36.23 42.08 -11.09
N ALA A 698 36.92 40.94 -10.95
CA ALA A 698 37.46 40.46 -9.69
C ALA A 698 38.62 41.32 -9.15
N LEU A 699 39.34 42.05 -10.01
CA LEU A 699 40.40 42.97 -9.60
C LEU A 699 39.85 44.30 -9.06
N ILE A 700 38.77 44.81 -9.66
CA ILE A 700 38.21 46.12 -9.34
C ILE A 700 37.16 46.02 -8.21
N SER A 701 36.52 44.86 -8.06
CA SER A 701 35.56 44.64 -6.99
C SER A 701 36.25 44.71 -5.62
N SER A 702 35.84 45.68 -4.79
CA SER A 702 36.26 45.71 -3.39
C SER A 702 35.71 44.48 -2.63
N ALA A 703 36.38 44.09 -1.54
CA ALA A 703 35.99 42.94 -0.71
C ALA A 703 34.54 42.98 -0.18
N SER A 704 33.84 44.12 -0.29
CA SER A 704 32.46 44.31 0.17
C SER A 704 31.42 44.46 -0.95
N SER A 705 31.82 44.45 -2.23
CA SER A 705 30.91 44.57 -3.38
C SER A 705 30.67 43.21 -4.02
N ALA A 706 29.40 42.84 -4.19
CA ALA A 706 29.02 41.62 -4.91
C ALA A 706 29.42 41.74 -6.40
N MET A 707 30.37 40.91 -6.82
CA MET A 707 30.75 40.75 -8.23
C MET A 707 29.71 39.87 -8.93
N VAL A 708 29.36 40.23 -10.17
CA VAL A 708 28.53 39.38 -11.02
C VAL A 708 29.43 38.68 -12.03
N PHE A 709 29.44 37.35 -12.01
CA PHE A 709 30.18 36.55 -13.00
C PHE A 709 29.47 36.53 -14.35
N THR A 710 30.23 36.27 -15.40
CA THR A 710 29.68 35.79 -16.67
C THR A 710 29.01 34.43 -16.51
N GLU A 711 28.21 34.01 -17.49
CA GLU A 711 27.57 32.68 -17.48
C GLU A 711 28.59 31.54 -17.35
N SER A 712 29.78 31.70 -17.94
CA SER A 712 30.88 30.72 -17.83
C SER A 712 31.44 30.68 -16.42
N GLY A 713 31.69 31.84 -15.80
CA GLY A 713 32.15 31.93 -14.41
C GLY A 713 31.13 31.36 -13.41
N GLU A 714 29.85 31.68 -13.57
CA GLU A 714 28.77 31.17 -12.71
C GLU A 714 28.64 29.64 -12.80
N LYS A 715 28.75 29.07 -14.02
CA LYS A 715 28.79 27.61 -14.21
C LYS A 715 30.00 26.96 -13.53
N GLU A 716 31.15 27.63 -13.52
CA GLU A 716 32.35 27.14 -12.83
C GLU A 716 32.17 27.14 -11.30
N VAL A 717 31.62 28.23 -10.74
CA VAL A 717 31.27 28.32 -9.30
C VAL A 717 30.31 27.20 -8.91
N GLU A 718 29.23 27.03 -9.66
CA GLU A 718 28.21 26.02 -9.38
C GLU A 718 28.77 24.59 -9.48
N ARG A 719 29.67 24.34 -10.42
CA ARG A 719 30.36 23.04 -10.54
C ARG A 719 31.26 22.75 -9.33
N LEU A 720 32.05 23.73 -8.89
CA LEU A 720 32.91 23.58 -7.71
C LEU A 720 32.08 23.41 -6.43
N LEU A 721 31.00 24.17 -6.29
CA LEU A 721 30.08 24.07 -5.15
C LEU A 721 29.46 22.67 -5.06
N ASN A 722 28.99 22.12 -6.17
CA ASN A 722 28.43 20.77 -6.22
C ASN A 722 29.49 19.70 -5.89
N PHE A 723 30.73 19.88 -6.33
CA PHE A 723 31.81 18.95 -6.00
C PHE A 723 32.11 18.98 -4.50
N GLU A 724 32.32 20.16 -3.92
CA GLU A 724 32.63 20.35 -2.50
C GLU A 724 31.54 19.76 -1.60
N ILE A 725 30.27 20.01 -1.92
CA ILE A 725 29.13 19.46 -1.17
C ILE A 725 29.13 17.94 -1.23
N ARG A 726 29.27 17.36 -2.43
CA ARG A 726 29.34 15.91 -2.58
C ARG A 726 30.50 15.30 -1.81
N THR A 727 31.67 15.94 -1.82
CA THR A 727 32.82 15.49 -1.05
C THR A 727 32.54 15.48 0.45
N ARG A 728 31.91 16.51 1.00
CA ARG A 728 31.52 16.54 2.42
C ARG A 728 30.47 15.50 2.78
N LEU A 729 29.53 15.22 1.88
CA LEU A 729 28.52 14.19 2.08
C LEU A 729 29.10 12.77 2.08
N LEU A 730 30.27 12.54 1.45
CA LEU A 730 30.96 11.24 1.57
C LEU A 730 31.38 10.92 3.01
N GLU A 731 31.55 11.94 3.86
CA GLU A 731 31.98 11.80 5.25
C GLU A 731 30.81 11.61 6.24
N ILE A 732 29.56 11.68 5.76
CA ILE A 732 28.35 11.67 6.59
C ILE A 732 27.41 10.55 6.10
N GLU A 733 27.07 9.60 6.98
CA GLU A 733 26.20 8.47 6.61
C GLU A 733 24.75 8.89 6.31
N THR A 734 24.22 9.92 6.98
CA THR A 734 22.89 10.50 6.71
C THR A 734 22.86 12.00 7.03
N PRO A 735 22.39 12.86 6.12
CA PRO A 735 22.25 14.28 6.41
C PRO A 735 21.14 14.53 7.46
N PRO A 736 21.38 15.35 8.49
CA PRO A 736 20.39 15.60 9.53
C PRO A 736 19.17 16.34 8.96
N THR A 737 17.99 15.74 9.14
CA THR A 737 16.69 16.27 8.67
C THR A 737 16.04 17.23 9.66
N SER A 738 16.64 17.42 10.84
CA SER A 738 16.14 18.29 11.90
C SER A 738 17.26 19.14 12.50
N THR A 739 16.92 20.32 12.98
CA THR A 739 17.84 21.21 13.70
C THR A 739 18.26 20.55 15.02
N LEU A 740 19.42 19.89 15.01
CA LEU A 740 20.02 19.35 16.23
C LEU A 740 20.30 20.52 17.18
N VAL A 741 19.70 20.47 18.37
CA VAL A 741 19.96 21.46 19.43
C VAL A 741 21.30 21.09 20.06
N VAL A 742 22.28 22.00 19.97
CA VAL A 742 23.56 21.86 20.66
C VAL A 742 23.26 21.79 22.17
N PRO A 743 23.62 20.70 22.88
CA PRO A 743 23.41 20.61 24.32
C PRO A 743 24.16 21.71 25.06
N GLU A 744 23.67 22.11 26.23
CA GLU A 744 24.41 23.04 27.10
C GLU A 744 25.77 22.44 27.47
N LEU A 745 26.79 23.29 27.56
CA LEU A 745 28.14 22.88 27.93
C LEU A 745 28.11 22.12 29.26
N PRO A 746 28.76 20.94 29.35
CA PRO A 746 28.92 20.25 30.63
C PRO A 746 29.56 21.19 31.65
N THR A 747 29.07 21.13 32.89
CA THR A 747 29.64 21.91 34.00
C THR A 747 30.93 21.29 34.55
N ASP A 748 31.22 20.06 34.13
CA ASP A 748 32.39 19.27 34.52
C ASP A 748 33.21 18.91 33.27
N PHE A 749 34.50 19.25 33.31
CA PHE A 749 35.48 19.05 32.24
C PHE A 749 36.62 18.11 32.68
N ASP A 750 36.48 17.39 33.80
CA ASP A 750 37.51 16.51 34.36
C ASP A 750 37.86 15.30 33.45
N TRP A 751 37.02 15.02 32.46
CA TRP A 751 37.22 14.01 31.42
C TRP A 751 38.09 14.49 30.25
N ILE A 752 38.40 15.79 30.16
CA ILE A 752 39.33 16.33 29.16
C ILE A 752 40.76 15.97 29.60
N PRO A 753 41.52 15.20 28.82
CA PRO A 753 42.91 14.92 29.14
C PRO A 753 43.68 16.24 29.28
N ALA A 754 44.33 16.46 30.42
CA ALA A 754 45.13 17.66 30.63
C ALA A 754 46.18 17.74 29.52
N VAL A 755 46.01 18.69 28.60
CA VAL A 755 47.02 19.02 27.61
C VAL A 755 48.22 19.52 28.41
N LYS A 756 49.28 18.72 28.50
CA LYS A 756 50.57 19.17 29.02
C LYS A 756 51.01 20.32 28.12
N MET A 757 50.87 21.55 28.62
CA MET A 757 51.65 22.66 28.11
C MET A 757 53.10 22.25 28.32
N ILE A 758 53.80 21.96 27.23
CA ILE A 758 55.24 21.72 27.25
C ILE A 758 55.85 23.07 27.68
N ASP A 759 56.47 23.09 28.86
CA ASP A 759 57.30 24.21 29.27
C ASP A 759 58.48 24.31 28.27
N PRO A 760 58.83 25.48 27.75
CA PRO A 760 59.86 25.62 26.71
C PRO A 760 61.29 25.28 27.17
N ASP A 761 61.48 24.88 28.43
CA ASP A 761 62.78 24.69 29.06
C ASP A 761 63.18 23.20 29.27
N ASP A 762 62.35 22.23 28.85
CA ASP A 762 62.62 20.78 29.04
C ASP A 762 63.27 20.07 27.82
N ASP A 763 63.66 20.80 26.77
CA ASP A 763 64.31 20.23 25.56
C ASP A 763 65.85 20.32 25.60
N GLU A 764 66.53 19.61 26.51
CA GLU A 764 67.97 19.33 26.33
C GLU A 764 68.38 17.84 26.38
N ASP A 765 67.52 16.88 26.76
CA ASP A 765 67.99 15.49 26.97
C ASP A 765 67.35 14.37 26.12
N GLU A 766 66.47 14.66 25.15
CA GLU A 766 65.91 13.61 24.27
C GLU A 766 66.03 13.93 22.76
N VAL A 767 67.27 14.09 22.28
CA VAL A 767 67.59 14.01 20.84
C VAL A 767 68.64 12.92 20.59
N GLU A 768 68.42 11.71 21.09
CA GLU A 768 69.26 10.55 20.73
C GLU A 768 68.49 9.22 20.62
N SER A 769 67.24 9.23 20.18
CA SER A 769 66.62 7.97 19.71
C SER A 769 65.39 8.23 18.86
N LEU A 770 65.56 8.43 17.55
CA LEU A 770 64.55 8.17 16.51
C LEU A 770 65.18 8.37 15.12
N ASN A 771 66.20 7.58 14.81
CA ASN A 771 66.59 7.25 13.44
C ASN A 771 66.64 5.72 13.35
N GLY A 772 65.53 5.10 12.96
CA GLY A 772 65.46 3.66 12.76
C GLY A 772 64.04 3.09 12.73
N ALA A 773 63.28 3.38 11.68
CA ALA A 773 62.30 2.48 11.04
C ALA A 773 61.82 3.11 9.74
#